data_AF-A0A1Z4IK43-F1
#
_entry.id   AF-A0A1Z4IK43-F1
#
_cell.length_a   1.000
_cell.length_b   1.000
_cell.length_c   1.000
_cell.angle_alpha   90.00
_cell.angle_beta   90.00
_cell.angle_gamma   90.00
#
_symmetry.space_group_name_H-M   'P 1'
#
loop_
_entity.id
_entity.type
_entity.pdbx_description
1 polymer ?
#
loop_
_entity_poly.entity_id
_entity_poly.type
_entity_poly.pdbx_seq_one_letter_code
_entity_poly.pdbx_strand_id
1 'polypeptide(L)'
;MVAEFASTQPPIEINQDEIAQHLAALGYKAGDTIYLRSFYPSNDSRKIGDKGRKAEAKSVNQLVQLAAQFQAEGRGVYFVVNGGGHTNESVNACRAIFYEHDNLDKQIQKHLWRSLCLPEPSLQIDTGGKSIHSYWIFDSKISPQQWKQLQTDLLEYTDADRALKNPSRVMRLAGCWHFAPNNVPSGQTKIILNSGKRYSYDELRAIIPTPAPTLKGLLPTSIRDLQQGCPLYLCLSKENRRLIDSGAGSGERNTKAYSLACDLIGTAAWLDAQGYRYSLNPRDIFDDYCCKCSPPLGSDDAIEPDKVWKSATGDNPKPALSEDYIIECIKAWVRKETIPSHERAIADKSDHGAIVDKTNNVVLHPTAFIPYDELKTEYIKLLNSGASKSQKSRFKTEVNKKYYPVKLDRFLDDVETEYRASEDDELIKEDIQSVLDSANLELDIRQFLPQKLATALMLFGINQSLPQTSLMMSLISVTSASHQIGAQVLIGNKHNEFYQNPAINHALVGDSGSGKSIIFRSLVKKPLNALRKEENKRFASESQQYEKDLAAWEQSDKSTPQPEPPKPINRMYLTGATLEGLKDYIAKAPDNSILNVVDELSGLFGGFNQYKRGQGNDRQEFLSLYDGDGFSEAKVSKNIFVERTNTSWLGGLQPTILHKHFELGASDGLLPRFTFSVLPEIIRLLPDENAQSIDITGILTGLYRATLSCQPQTYHITGEAYKYFRQVDTKWQYEAARLPNGALKEFLKKCKGLLGRLSLNLHLIHELSDPFCGTPPSVIPVIRVKQAADIVEHLLSQIQAVHLQIAGETTQSAIIAMINLSHKRQSLGEEGWLNAREIGRHQSAKGRMKSLEIRELMTKAKEMGYGELRGSGTKLEFRATKNVGEMSAKVAHTEKLNIPMVLSPDSQKVSANVGEMSAANEILESIENTGVEPSPRNFVGDVGDFGTISENILRDESVGENSLIGDLAQGGLDVGEILQGDSPPLNTDENISLIAPTSPTISQLETPTIDTEPVLPADNEPTREPTQLPTLSSTEAQTLVEPEPETADILPTLAPTVADSCQQKLELDNINYSDYYCVETALKQAFRLGDGKEATVGKIYANACSNIQVLIADSTVIPDETKQYILRCYHSVLNEMNQD
;
A
#
# COMPACT_ATOMS: atom_id res chain seq x y z
N MET A 1 22.97 65.27 -18.40
CA MET A 1 24.00 64.40 -17.80
C MET A 1 23.55 62.95 -17.93
N VAL A 2 23.99 62.21 -18.95
CA VAL A 2 24.13 60.73 -18.92
C VAL A 2 25.30 60.35 -19.86
N ALA A 3 26.45 60.95 -19.60
CA ALA A 3 27.73 60.35 -19.91
C ALA A 3 28.29 59.80 -18.58
N GLU A 4 29.32 58.96 -18.64
CA GLU A 4 29.91 58.27 -17.48
C GLU A 4 28.98 57.23 -16.82
N PHE A 5 29.00 56.00 -17.33
CA PHE A 5 29.03 54.77 -16.51
C PHE A 5 29.53 53.59 -17.36
N ALA A 6 30.72 53.74 -17.95
CA ALA A 6 31.37 52.73 -18.77
C ALA A 6 32.57 52.10 -18.03
N SER A 7 32.36 50.89 -17.50
CA SER A 7 33.41 49.92 -17.15
C SER A 7 34.58 50.40 -16.27
N THR A 8 34.33 50.58 -14.97
CA THR A 8 35.37 50.49 -13.92
C THR A 8 35.56 49.05 -13.41
N GLN A 9 35.61 48.06 -14.32
CA GLN A 9 36.23 46.78 -13.98
C GLN A 9 37.76 46.93 -14.05
N PRO A 10 38.52 46.31 -13.12
CA PRO A 10 39.98 46.31 -13.22
C PRO A 10 40.42 45.62 -14.51
N PRO A 11 41.54 46.03 -15.12
CA PRO A 11 42.04 45.41 -16.34
C PRO A 11 42.26 43.91 -16.11
N ILE A 12 41.74 43.07 -17.02
CA ILE A 12 41.84 41.61 -16.94
C ILE A 12 43.32 41.21 -17.03
N GLU A 13 43.92 40.91 -15.88
CA GLU A 13 45.35 40.64 -15.79
C GLU A 13 45.68 39.27 -16.39
N ILE A 14 46.63 39.28 -17.32
CA ILE A 14 47.14 38.08 -18.00
C ILE A 14 48.42 37.65 -17.29
N ASN A 15 48.42 36.44 -16.75
CA ASN A 15 49.61 35.89 -16.11
C ASN A 15 50.69 35.61 -17.19
N GLN A 16 51.79 36.36 -17.13
CA GLN A 16 52.87 36.30 -18.11
C GLN A 16 53.79 35.09 -17.90
N ASP A 17 53.91 34.62 -16.65
CA ASP A 17 54.73 33.46 -16.29
C ASP A 17 54.09 32.16 -16.79
N GLU A 18 52.76 32.03 -16.68
CA GLU A 18 51.97 30.95 -17.28
C GLU A 18 52.17 30.88 -18.81
N ILE A 19 52.18 32.04 -19.49
CA ILE A 19 52.49 32.13 -20.93
C ILE A 19 53.92 31.67 -21.21
N ALA A 20 54.90 32.20 -20.48
CA ALA A 20 56.31 31.87 -20.68
C ALA A 20 56.59 30.38 -20.43
N GLN A 21 56.03 29.81 -19.36
CA GLN A 21 56.14 28.39 -19.02
C GLN A 21 55.48 27.49 -20.05
N HIS A 22 54.29 27.83 -20.57
CA HIS A 22 53.61 27.04 -21.60
C HIS A 22 54.43 27.03 -22.92
N LEU A 23 54.94 28.20 -23.34
CA LEU A 23 55.78 28.29 -24.54
C LEU A 23 57.11 27.55 -24.38
N ALA A 24 57.76 27.66 -23.22
CA ALA A 24 58.99 26.94 -22.91
C ALA A 24 58.76 25.42 -22.80
N ALA A 25 57.66 24.99 -22.18
CA ALA A 25 57.26 23.58 -22.12
C ALA A 25 57.04 23.00 -23.52
N LEU A 26 56.49 23.77 -24.45
CA LEU A 26 56.38 23.41 -25.87
C LEU A 26 57.67 23.65 -26.68
N GLY A 27 58.78 24.07 -26.07
CA GLY A 27 60.06 24.26 -26.77
C GLY A 27 60.05 25.36 -27.83
N TYR A 28 59.25 26.42 -27.66
CA TYR A 28 59.46 27.68 -28.38
C TYR A 28 60.75 28.35 -27.88
N LYS A 29 61.49 28.97 -28.80
CA LYS A 29 62.71 29.73 -28.52
C LYS A 29 62.47 31.24 -28.65
N ALA A 30 63.33 32.04 -28.02
CA ALA A 30 63.31 33.50 -28.21
C ALA A 30 63.50 33.84 -29.70
N GLY A 31 62.57 34.62 -30.26
CA GLY A 31 62.54 34.96 -31.69
C GLY A 31 61.70 34.03 -32.58
N ASP A 32 61.20 32.88 -32.08
CA ASP A 32 60.16 32.10 -32.78
C ASP A 32 58.88 32.94 -32.92
N THR A 33 58.20 32.85 -34.06
CA THR A 33 56.86 33.45 -34.22
C THR A 33 55.79 32.59 -33.54
N ILE A 34 55.04 33.18 -32.62
CA ILE A 34 53.82 32.62 -32.02
C ILE A 34 52.60 33.13 -32.80
N TYR A 35 51.78 32.20 -33.29
CA TYR A 35 50.62 32.46 -34.14
C TYR A 35 49.32 32.40 -33.32
N LEU A 36 48.79 33.56 -32.92
CA LEU A 36 47.51 33.69 -32.19
C LEU A 36 46.30 33.50 -33.10
N ARG A 37 45.24 32.87 -32.57
CA ARG A 37 43.87 32.99 -33.09
C ARG A 37 42.93 33.39 -31.95
N SER A 38 41.92 34.20 -32.25
CA SER A 38 41.02 34.78 -31.25
C SER A 38 39.59 34.82 -31.76
N PHE A 39 38.64 34.35 -30.95
CA PHE A 39 37.24 34.14 -31.33
C PHE A 39 36.30 34.55 -30.21
N TYR A 40 35.08 34.99 -30.53
CA TYR A 40 34.05 35.11 -29.50
C TYR A 40 33.66 33.72 -28.93
N PRO A 41 33.18 33.63 -27.68
CA PRO A 41 32.58 32.43 -27.12
C PRO A 41 31.40 31.93 -27.96
N SER A 42 31.08 30.64 -27.89
CA SER A 42 29.98 30.03 -28.66
C SER A 42 28.60 30.62 -28.34
N ASN A 43 28.43 31.19 -27.13
CA ASN A 43 27.18 31.72 -26.62
C ASN A 43 27.10 33.27 -26.69
N ASP A 44 28.06 33.91 -27.38
CA ASP A 44 28.03 35.35 -27.66
C ASP A 44 27.23 35.62 -28.94
N SER A 45 26.30 36.58 -28.93
CA SER A 45 25.51 36.91 -30.12
C SER A 45 26.37 37.36 -31.31
N ARG A 46 27.54 37.95 -31.04
CA ARG A 46 28.52 38.39 -32.04
C ARG A 46 29.28 37.21 -32.69
N LYS A 47 29.07 35.97 -32.21
CA LYS A 47 29.69 34.76 -32.77
C LYS A 47 29.21 34.44 -34.18
N ILE A 48 27.95 34.77 -34.49
CA ILE A 48 27.34 34.49 -35.79
C ILE A 48 28.02 35.37 -36.84
N GLY A 49 28.83 34.74 -37.71
CA GLY A 49 29.65 35.43 -38.71
C GLY A 49 31.06 35.84 -38.24
N ASP A 50 31.47 35.54 -37.01
CA ASP A 50 32.84 35.83 -36.52
C ASP A 50 33.88 34.98 -37.25
N LYS A 51 34.54 35.56 -38.26
CA LYS A 51 35.69 34.95 -38.96
C LYS A 51 36.91 34.74 -38.04
N GLY A 52 36.88 35.31 -36.83
CA GLY A 52 37.97 35.31 -35.88
C GLY A 52 39.09 36.27 -36.26
N ARG A 53 39.94 36.58 -35.28
CA ARG A 53 41.17 37.37 -35.47
C ARG A 53 42.39 36.47 -35.49
N LYS A 54 43.43 36.93 -36.18
CA LYS A 54 44.76 36.34 -36.29
C LYS A 54 45.79 37.41 -35.95
N ALA A 55 46.87 37.03 -35.27
CA ALA A 55 48.00 37.91 -35.01
C ALA A 55 49.27 37.09 -34.79
N GLU A 56 50.43 37.75 -34.95
CA GLU A 56 51.75 37.15 -34.80
C GLU A 56 52.56 37.92 -33.75
N ALA A 57 53.24 37.20 -32.87
CA ALA A 57 54.15 37.76 -31.86
C ALA A 57 55.52 37.11 -31.92
N LYS A 58 56.60 37.87 -31.67
CA LYS A 58 57.99 37.36 -31.61
C LYS A 58 58.62 37.48 -30.21
N SER A 59 57.86 37.99 -29.24
CA SER A 59 58.24 38.08 -27.82
C SER A 59 57.03 37.87 -26.91
N VAL A 60 57.26 37.46 -25.66
CA VAL A 60 56.20 37.29 -24.66
C VAL A 60 55.46 38.61 -24.42
N ASN A 61 56.18 39.74 -24.33
CA ASN A 61 55.58 41.06 -24.10
C ASN A 61 54.60 41.44 -25.24
N GLN A 62 54.98 41.19 -26.50
CA GLN A 62 54.09 41.43 -27.66
C GLN A 62 52.89 40.47 -27.64
N LEU A 63 53.10 39.21 -27.24
CA LEU A 63 52.04 38.21 -27.14
C LEU A 63 51.02 38.58 -26.05
N VAL A 64 51.48 39.07 -24.89
CA VAL A 64 50.65 39.56 -23.79
C VAL A 64 49.84 40.79 -24.22
N GLN A 65 50.46 41.76 -24.90
CA GLN A 65 49.76 42.94 -25.43
C GLN A 65 48.63 42.57 -26.41
N LEU A 66 48.89 41.66 -27.36
CA LEU A 66 47.89 41.17 -28.31
C LEU A 66 46.79 40.35 -27.61
N ALA A 67 47.15 39.51 -26.63
CA ALA A 67 46.20 38.74 -25.85
C ALA A 67 45.31 39.62 -24.95
N ALA A 68 45.83 40.74 -24.43
CA ALA A 68 45.08 41.74 -23.67
C ALA A 68 44.11 42.50 -24.57
N GLN A 69 44.56 42.94 -25.74
CA GLN A 69 43.71 43.58 -26.76
C GLN A 69 42.53 42.67 -27.14
N PHE A 70 42.77 41.37 -27.33
CA PHE A 70 41.71 40.42 -27.65
C PHE A 70 40.75 40.14 -26.47
N GLN A 71 41.25 40.05 -25.24
CA GLN A 71 40.40 39.84 -24.06
C GLN A 71 39.56 41.08 -23.72
N ALA A 72 40.04 42.29 -24.00
CA ALA A 72 39.27 43.53 -23.88
C ALA A 72 38.04 43.56 -24.83
N GLU A 73 38.02 42.76 -25.90
CA GLU A 73 36.84 42.59 -26.77
C GLU A 73 35.85 41.51 -26.28
N GLY A 74 36.22 40.75 -25.23
CA GLY A 74 35.52 39.54 -24.78
C GLY A 74 35.86 38.28 -25.58
N ARG A 75 36.99 38.24 -26.31
CA ARG A 75 37.38 37.10 -27.14
C ARG A 75 38.28 36.12 -26.39
N GLY A 76 38.01 34.82 -26.57
CA GLY A 76 38.89 33.75 -26.10
C GLY A 76 40.18 33.71 -26.92
N VAL A 77 41.33 33.63 -26.24
CA VAL A 77 42.68 33.62 -26.84
C VAL A 77 43.22 32.19 -26.97
N TYR A 78 43.69 31.87 -28.17
CA TYR A 78 44.26 30.59 -28.55
C TYR A 78 45.53 30.79 -29.38
N PHE A 79 46.36 29.77 -29.54
CA PHE A 79 47.56 29.81 -30.39
C PHE A 79 47.76 28.48 -31.13
N VAL A 80 48.44 28.53 -32.27
CA VAL A 80 48.74 27.32 -33.08
C VAL A 80 49.86 26.53 -32.41
N VAL A 81 49.53 25.42 -31.76
CA VAL A 81 50.45 24.65 -30.88
C VAL A 81 51.74 24.25 -31.60
N ASN A 82 51.65 23.83 -32.86
CA ASN A 82 52.83 23.42 -33.61
C ASN A 82 53.70 24.60 -34.06
N GLY A 83 53.14 25.81 -34.23
CA GLY A 83 53.78 26.93 -34.90
C GLY A 83 53.73 26.79 -36.43
N GLY A 84 54.72 27.34 -37.14
CA GLY A 84 54.82 27.28 -38.60
C GLY A 84 53.93 28.31 -39.32
N GLY A 85 52.64 28.37 -38.98
CA GLY A 85 51.76 29.43 -39.46
C GLY A 85 50.28 29.23 -39.19
N HIS A 86 49.45 30.03 -39.86
CA HIS A 86 48.00 30.08 -39.64
C HIS A 86 47.17 29.08 -40.47
N THR A 87 47.77 28.25 -41.33
CA THR A 87 47.08 27.20 -42.12
C THR A 87 47.82 25.86 -41.99
N ASN A 88 47.22 24.72 -42.38
CA ASN A 88 47.86 23.42 -42.18
C ASN A 88 49.13 23.25 -43.03
N GLU A 89 49.12 23.89 -44.20
CA GLU A 89 50.15 23.86 -45.24
C GLU A 89 51.39 24.68 -44.81
N SER A 90 51.23 25.59 -43.86
CA SER A 90 52.33 26.34 -43.21
C SER A 90 52.97 25.60 -42.02
N VAL A 91 52.42 24.47 -41.58
CA VAL A 91 52.96 23.69 -40.46
C VAL A 91 53.87 22.57 -40.98
N ASN A 92 55.15 22.90 -41.20
CA ASN A 92 56.11 21.95 -41.79
C ASN A 92 56.64 20.89 -40.81
N ALA A 93 56.46 21.07 -39.50
CA ALA A 93 56.84 20.10 -38.47
C ALA A 93 55.98 20.28 -37.21
N CYS A 94 55.68 19.19 -36.53
CA CYS A 94 54.82 19.16 -35.34
C CYS A 94 55.60 18.83 -34.07
N ARG A 95 55.12 19.34 -32.92
CA ARG A 95 55.87 19.30 -31.63
C ARG A 95 55.18 18.55 -30.50
N ALA A 96 53.86 18.35 -30.57
CA ALA A 96 53.10 17.65 -29.53
C ALA A 96 51.81 17.05 -30.09
N ILE A 97 51.42 15.87 -29.60
CA ILE A 97 50.04 15.35 -29.70
C ILE A 97 49.28 15.71 -28.42
N PHE A 98 47.96 15.82 -28.50
CA PHE A 98 47.13 16.33 -27.39
C PHE A 98 45.66 15.95 -27.53
N TYR A 99 44.96 15.87 -26.40
CA TYR A 99 43.50 15.68 -26.37
C TYR A 99 42.83 16.60 -25.34
N GLU A 100 41.51 16.76 -25.48
CA GLU A 100 40.61 17.35 -24.49
C GLU A 100 39.25 16.64 -24.52
N HIS A 101 38.51 16.76 -23.40
CA HIS A 101 37.14 16.27 -23.25
C HIS A 101 36.30 17.38 -22.61
N ASP A 102 35.23 17.84 -23.26
CA ASP A 102 34.32 18.86 -22.69
C ASP A 102 33.10 18.25 -21.96
N ASN A 103 32.93 16.94 -22.12
CA ASN A 103 31.85 16.10 -21.62
C ASN A 103 32.17 15.32 -20.32
N LEU A 104 33.44 15.26 -19.91
CA LEU A 104 33.90 14.58 -18.69
C LEU A 104 34.19 15.57 -17.56
N ASP A 105 34.11 15.13 -16.30
CA ASP A 105 34.56 15.96 -15.17
C ASP A 105 36.09 16.20 -15.21
N LYS A 106 36.52 17.38 -14.74
CA LYS A 106 37.93 17.79 -14.75
C LYS A 106 38.84 16.89 -13.93
N GLN A 107 38.39 16.33 -12.80
CA GLN A 107 39.21 15.44 -11.98
C GLN A 107 39.42 14.09 -12.68
N ILE A 108 38.41 13.61 -13.42
CA ILE A 108 38.55 12.46 -14.32
C ILE A 108 39.56 12.77 -15.42
N GLN A 109 39.40 13.88 -16.13
CA GLN A 109 40.28 14.28 -17.25
C GLN A 109 41.77 14.38 -16.84
N LYS A 110 42.08 14.90 -15.65
CA LYS A 110 43.45 14.95 -15.10
C LYS A 110 44.13 13.58 -15.02
N HIS A 111 43.36 12.52 -14.77
CA HIS A 111 43.88 11.18 -14.49
C HIS A 111 43.54 10.13 -15.55
N LEU A 112 42.69 10.46 -16.53
CA LEU A 112 42.22 9.58 -17.61
C LEU A 112 43.34 8.86 -18.36
N TRP A 113 44.50 9.50 -18.54
CA TRP A 113 45.68 8.90 -19.17
C TRP A 113 46.14 7.61 -18.47
N ARG A 114 45.95 7.49 -17.15
CA ARG A 114 46.32 6.30 -16.36
C ARG A 114 45.44 5.09 -16.72
N SER A 115 44.12 5.30 -16.79
CA SER A 115 43.16 4.26 -17.21
C SER A 115 43.31 3.86 -18.67
N LEU A 116 43.87 4.74 -19.51
CA LEU A 116 44.17 4.47 -20.92
C LEU A 116 45.62 3.98 -21.14
N CYS A 117 46.34 3.59 -20.08
CA CYS A 117 47.72 3.10 -20.13
C CYS A 117 48.72 4.01 -20.90
N LEU A 118 48.38 5.29 -21.08
CA LEU A 118 49.24 6.28 -21.72
C LEU A 118 50.37 6.66 -20.75
N PRO A 119 51.54 7.10 -21.25
CA PRO A 119 52.57 7.65 -20.38
C PRO A 119 52.09 8.98 -19.78
N GLU A 120 52.72 9.43 -18.70
CA GLU A 120 52.36 10.69 -18.04
C GLU A 120 52.45 11.90 -19.01
N PRO A 121 51.44 12.79 -19.08
CA PRO A 121 51.49 13.97 -19.94
C PRO A 121 52.73 14.83 -19.66
N SER A 122 53.34 15.35 -20.72
CA SER A 122 54.39 16.37 -20.64
C SER A 122 53.87 17.66 -19.98
N LEU A 123 52.60 18.01 -20.27
CA LEU A 123 51.91 19.21 -19.80
C LEU A 123 50.41 18.93 -19.67
N GLN A 124 49.75 19.42 -18.61
CA GLN A 124 48.30 19.54 -18.53
C GLN A 124 47.90 20.96 -18.16
N ILE A 125 46.82 21.44 -18.77
CA ILE A 125 46.32 22.82 -18.61
C ILE A 125 44.82 22.80 -18.34
N ASP A 126 44.40 23.39 -17.22
CA ASP A 126 42.99 23.73 -17.01
C ASP A 126 42.64 24.95 -17.88
N THR A 127 41.60 24.82 -18.70
CA THR A 127 41.18 25.86 -19.65
C THR A 127 40.49 27.08 -19.02
N GLY A 128 40.21 27.07 -17.72
CA GLY A 128 39.26 27.98 -17.08
C GLY A 128 37.79 27.74 -17.49
N GLY A 129 37.55 26.79 -18.40
CA GLY A 129 36.24 26.35 -18.90
C GLY A 129 35.86 24.98 -18.34
N LYS A 130 35.44 24.05 -19.20
CA LYS A 130 35.10 22.67 -18.83
C LYS A 130 36.25 21.66 -18.97
N SER A 131 37.13 21.85 -19.94
CA SER A 131 38.14 20.86 -20.33
C SER A 131 39.51 21.08 -19.69
N ILE A 132 40.29 19.99 -19.65
CA ILE A 132 41.73 19.94 -19.38
C ILE A 132 42.42 19.55 -20.69
N HIS A 133 43.32 20.39 -21.20
CA HIS A 133 44.17 20.00 -22.32
C HIS A 133 45.34 19.17 -21.80
N SER A 134 45.49 17.92 -22.29
CA SER A 134 46.65 17.07 -21.99
C SER A 134 47.55 16.95 -23.21
N TYR A 135 48.87 17.17 -23.04
CA TYR A 135 49.85 17.17 -24.12
C TYR A 135 50.97 16.15 -23.88
N TRP A 136 51.39 15.48 -24.95
CA TRP A 136 52.62 14.71 -25.04
C TRP A 136 53.53 15.37 -26.07
N ILE A 137 54.68 15.88 -25.59
CA ILE A 137 55.57 16.77 -26.34
C ILE A 137 56.77 15.93 -26.82
N PHE A 138 57.06 15.99 -28.11
CA PHE A 138 58.11 15.16 -28.70
C PHE A 138 59.51 15.65 -28.32
N ASP A 139 60.46 14.72 -28.22
CA ASP A 139 61.89 15.01 -28.09
C ASP A 139 62.46 15.77 -29.32
N SER A 140 61.88 15.48 -30.48
CA SER A 140 62.27 15.92 -31.80
C SER A 140 61.02 16.23 -32.62
N LYS A 141 61.05 17.26 -33.48
CA LYS A 141 59.85 17.67 -34.24
C LYS A 141 59.57 16.68 -35.37
N ILE A 142 58.37 16.09 -35.39
CA ILE A 142 57.97 15.05 -36.34
C ILE A 142 57.29 15.62 -37.58
N SER A 143 57.16 14.82 -38.65
CA SER A 143 56.46 15.26 -39.86
C SER A 143 54.95 15.45 -39.64
N PRO A 144 54.28 16.37 -40.37
CA PRO A 144 52.84 16.59 -40.25
C PRO A 144 51.99 15.36 -40.62
N GLN A 145 52.52 14.46 -41.47
CA GLN A 145 51.87 13.21 -41.85
C GLN A 145 51.88 12.19 -40.71
N GLN A 146 53.05 11.92 -40.12
CA GLN A 146 53.17 11.07 -38.93
C GLN A 146 52.32 11.62 -37.78
N TRP A 147 52.40 12.94 -37.55
CA TRP A 147 51.60 13.62 -36.54
C TRP A 147 50.10 13.43 -36.76
N LYS A 148 49.60 13.65 -37.98
CA LYS A 148 48.17 13.54 -38.28
C LYS A 148 47.64 12.12 -38.04
N GLN A 149 48.43 11.09 -38.36
CA GLN A 149 48.06 9.70 -38.08
C GLN A 149 48.01 9.46 -36.57
N LEU A 150 49.12 9.69 -35.86
CA LEU A 150 49.22 9.41 -34.41
C LEU A 150 48.22 10.24 -33.58
N GLN A 151 47.96 11.50 -33.97
CA GLN A 151 46.94 12.36 -33.38
C GLN A 151 45.52 11.82 -33.65
N THR A 152 45.23 11.31 -34.85
CA THR A 152 43.91 10.72 -35.15
C THR A 152 43.67 9.46 -34.32
N ASP A 153 44.69 8.61 -34.23
CA ASP A 153 44.62 7.35 -33.49
C ASP A 153 44.52 7.60 -31.97
N LEU A 154 45.24 8.60 -31.44
CA LEU A 154 45.10 9.06 -30.05
C LEU A 154 43.66 9.48 -29.73
N LEU A 155 43.04 10.31 -30.59
CA LEU A 155 41.69 10.84 -30.34
C LEU A 155 40.62 9.75 -30.41
N GLU A 156 40.79 8.76 -31.28
CA GLU A 156 39.88 7.61 -31.36
C GLU A 156 40.10 6.64 -30.18
N TYR A 157 41.35 6.40 -29.77
CA TYR A 157 41.69 5.59 -28.60
C TYR A 157 41.21 6.18 -27.27
N THR A 158 41.12 7.51 -27.18
CA THR A 158 40.74 8.26 -25.97
C THR A 158 39.27 8.71 -25.95
N ASP A 159 38.49 8.45 -27.02
CA ASP A 159 37.16 9.02 -27.30
C ASP A 159 37.08 10.56 -27.06
N ALA A 160 38.13 11.26 -27.46
CA ALA A 160 38.27 12.72 -27.30
C ALA A 160 37.68 13.51 -28.49
N ASP A 161 37.80 14.85 -28.49
CA ASP A 161 37.35 15.67 -29.63
C ASP A 161 38.08 15.28 -30.94
N ARG A 162 37.36 14.50 -31.76
CA ARG A 162 37.79 14.03 -33.08
C ARG A 162 38.07 15.16 -34.08
N ALA A 163 37.78 16.42 -33.77
CA ALA A 163 38.17 17.57 -34.58
C ALA A 163 39.66 17.98 -34.38
N LEU A 164 40.34 17.59 -33.29
CA LEU A 164 41.70 18.03 -32.94
C LEU A 164 42.83 17.50 -33.87
N LYS A 165 42.53 17.00 -35.07
CA LYS A 165 43.43 16.26 -35.98
C LYS A 165 43.91 17.03 -37.22
N ASN A 166 44.16 18.34 -37.11
CA ASN A 166 44.74 19.15 -38.18
C ASN A 166 46.03 19.87 -37.71
N PRO A 167 47.13 19.91 -38.48
CA PRO A 167 48.42 20.43 -38.01
C PRO A 167 48.39 21.86 -37.45
N SER A 168 47.52 22.74 -38.00
CA SER A 168 47.31 24.11 -37.49
C SER A 168 46.17 24.21 -36.47
N ARG A 169 45.88 23.15 -35.71
CA ARG A 169 44.94 23.19 -34.58
C ARG A 169 45.45 24.18 -33.52
N VAL A 170 44.51 24.91 -32.94
CA VAL A 170 44.76 25.90 -31.90
C VAL A 170 44.20 25.43 -30.58
N MET A 171 44.95 25.64 -29.51
CA MET A 171 44.54 25.36 -28.13
C MET A 171 44.62 26.66 -27.30
N ARG A 172 43.96 26.70 -26.16
CA ARG A 172 43.96 27.85 -25.22
C ARG A 172 45.39 28.20 -24.81
N LEU A 173 45.71 29.49 -24.82
CA LEU A 173 46.97 30.00 -24.26
C LEU A 173 46.84 30.09 -22.72
N ALA A 174 47.88 29.69 -21.99
CA ALA A 174 47.90 29.78 -20.53
C ALA A 174 47.95 31.26 -20.07
N GLY A 175 47.56 31.55 -18.84
CA GLY A 175 47.47 32.92 -18.30
C GLY A 175 46.34 33.79 -18.86
N CYS A 176 45.75 33.43 -20.00
CA CYS A 176 44.57 34.07 -20.58
C CYS A 176 43.27 33.56 -19.97
N TRP A 177 42.22 34.39 -19.95
CA TRP A 177 40.94 34.06 -19.33
C TRP A 177 39.97 33.32 -20.26
N HIS A 178 39.16 32.49 -19.64
CA HIS A 178 37.94 31.92 -20.19
C HIS A 178 36.76 32.86 -19.88
N PHE A 179 35.88 33.06 -20.86
CA PHE A 179 34.66 33.85 -20.72
C PHE A 179 33.43 32.95 -20.73
N ALA A 180 32.55 33.14 -19.75
CA ALA A 180 31.17 32.65 -19.71
C ALA A 180 30.27 33.51 -20.63
N PRO A 181 28.96 33.22 -20.75
CA PRO A 181 28.01 34.12 -21.40
C PRO A 181 28.09 35.56 -20.87
N ASN A 182 27.69 36.51 -21.70
CA ASN A 182 27.74 37.95 -21.41
C ASN A 182 29.16 38.51 -21.13
N ASN A 183 30.21 37.86 -21.64
CA ASN A 183 31.63 38.23 -21.47
C ASN A 183 32.13 38.25 -20.01
N VAL A 184 31.49 37.52 -19.11
CA VAL A 184 31.95 37.42 -17.70
C VAL A 184 33.19 36.51 -17.63
N PRO A 185 34.33 36.96 -17.06
CA PRO A 185 35.49 36.09 -16.84
C PRO A 185 35.12 34.94 -15.88
N SER A 186 35.26 33.69 -16.32
CA SER A 186 34.83 32.49 -15.58
C SER A 186 35.96 31.71 -14.92
N GLY A 187 37.20 31.93 -15.39
CA GLY A 187 38.39 31.28 -14.87
C GLY A 187 39.60 31.61 -15.74
N GLN A 188 40.78 31.68 -15.14
CA GLN A 188 42.03 31.85 -15.88
C GLN A 188 42.55 30.49 -16.34
N THR A 189 43.09 30.42 -17.56
CA THR A 189 43.76 29.21 -18.08
C THR A 189 45.07 29.00 -17.32
N LYS A 190 45.29 27.83 -16.72
CA LYS A 190 46.46 27.57 -15.85
C LYS A 190 47.10 26.22 -16.12
N ILE A 191 48.42 26.16 -16.07
CA ILE A 191 49.19 24.92 -16.04
C ILE A 191 48.92 24.22 -14.70
N ILE A 192 48.50 22.95 -14.77
CA ILE A 192 48.21 22.11 -13.59
C ILE A 192 49.14 20.88 -13.48
N LEU A 193 49.86 20.55 -14.55
CA LEU A 193 50.97 19.61 -14.56
C LEU A 193 52.00 20.10 -15.59
N ASN A 194 53.27 20.10 -15.24
CA ASN A 194 54.38 20.28 -16.18
C ASN A 194 55.49 19.30 -15.76
N SER A 195 55.43 18.08 -16.29
CA SER A 195 56.34 16.99 -15.88
C SER A 195 57.73 17.11 -16.53
N GLY A 196 57.90 18.05 -17.47
CA GLY A 196 59.11 18.21 -18.28
C GLY A 196 59.35 17.08 -19.29
N LYS A 197 58.59 15.97 -19.23
CA LYS A 197 58.82 14.75 -20.00
C LYS A 197 58.75 14.99 -21.50
N ARG A 198 59.53 14.20 -22.23
CA ARG A 198 59.60 14.14 -23.69
C ARG A 198 59.49 12.70 -24.14
N TYR A 199 59.02 12.51 -25.35
CA TYR A 199 58.77 11.21 -25.96
C TYR A 199 59.23 11.20 -27.40
N SER A 200 59.81 10.10 -27.85
CA SER A 200 60.00 9.83 -29.27
C SER A 200 58.65 9.56 -29.97
N TYR A 201 58.65 9.57 -31.30
CA TYR A 201 57.48 9.11 -32.07
C TYR A 201 57.16 7.64 -31.77
N ASP A 202 58.19 6.79 -31.71
CA ASP A 202 58.04 5.34 -31.64
C ASP A 202 57.53 4.86 -30.27
N GLU A 203 57.93 5.49 -29.16
CA GLU A 203 57.36 5.21 -27.83
C GLU A 203 55.86 5.47 -27.79
N LEU A 204 55.41 6.64 -28.28
CA LEU A 204 54.00 6.98 -28.31
C LEU A 204 53.22 6.13 -29.32
N ARG A 205 53.85 5.78 -30.45
CA ARG A 205 53.24 4.92 -31.48
C ARG A 205 53.10 3.46 -31.03
N ALA A 206 53.99 2.97 -30.17
CA ALA A 206 53.91 1.62 -29.60
C ALA A 206 52.83 1.50 -28.51
N ILE A 207 52.54 2.58 -27.78
CA ILE A 207 51.52 2.60 -26.72
C ILE A 207 50.13 2.90 -27.29
N ILE A 208 50.00 3.91 -28.15
CA ILE A 208 48.72 4.26 -28.78
C ILE A 208 48.42 3.22 -29.86
N PRO A 209 47.35 2.41 -29.75
CA PRO A 209 47.03 1.43 -30.76
C PRO A 209 46.66 2.12 -32.07
N THR A 210 47.10 1.56 -33.20
CA THR A 210 46.43 1.86 -34.48
C THR A 210 45.05 1.20 -34.42
N PRO A 211 43.95 1.92 -34.73
CA PRO A 211 42.65 1.29 -34.87
C PRO A 211 42.77 0.10 -35.82
N ALA A 212 42.25 -1.07 -35.41
CA ALA A 212 42.20 -2.23 -36.30
C ALA A 212 41.57 -1.78 -37.63
N PRO A 213 42.14 -2.16 -38.79
CA PRO A 213 41.67 -1.65 -40.08
C PRO A 213 40.19 -1.99 -40.19
N THR A 214 39.34 -0.97 -40.05
CA THR A 214 37.91 -1.12 -40.27
C THR A 214 37.79 -1.76 -41.63
N LEU A 215 37.15 -2.93 -41.71
CA LEU A 215 36.84 -3.51 -43.00
C LEU A 215 36.07 -2.42 -43.75
N LYS A 216 36.73 -1.81 -44.73
CA LYS A 216 36.07 -1.18 -45.86
C LYS A 216 35.38 -2.32 -46.55
N GLY A 217 34.21 -2.69 -46.01
CA GLY A 217 33.41 -3.79 -46.50
C GLY A 217 33.30 -3.58 -47.99
N LEU A 218 33.71 -4.59 -48.75
CA LEU A 218 33.61 -4.58 -50.20
C LEU A 218 32.19 -4.13 -50.52
N LEU A 219 32.07 -2.93 -51.11
CA LEU A 219 30.78 -2.34 -51.44
C LEU A 219 30.01 -3.40 -52.25
N PRO A 220 28.86 -3.90 -51.77
CA PRO A 220 28.05 -4.82 -52.56
C PRO A 220 27.77 -4.14 -53.90
N THR A 221 28.28 -4.74 -54.98
CA THR A 221 28.53 -4.02 -56.24
C THR A 221 27.26 -3.54 -56.94
N SER A 222 26.09 -3.94 -56.44
CA SER A 222 24.80 -3.33 -56.77
C SER A 222 23.81 -3.40 -55.61
N ILE A 223 22.94 -2.39 -55.49
CA ILE A 223 21.71 -2.47 -54.68
C ILE A 223 20.57 -3.17 -55.48
N ARG A 224 20.77 -3.43 -56.78
CA ARG A 224 19.78 -4.05 -57.68
C ARG A 224 19.38 -5.49 -57.32
N ASP A 225 20.19 -6.17 -56.51
CA ASP A 225 20.03 -7.59 -56.18
C ASP A 225 19.10 -7.84 -54.97
N LEU A 226 18.70 -6.79 -54.25
CA LEU A 226 17.76 -6.87 -53.12
C LEU A 226 16.31 -6.92 -53.62
N GLN A 227 15.70 -8.10 -53.54
CA GLN A 227 14.39 -8.38 -54.16
C GLN A 227 13.23 -7.48 -53.67
N GLN A 228 13.22 -7.04 -52.40
CA GLN A 228 12.13 -6.26 -51.81
C GLN A 228 12.37 -4.73 -51.73
N GLY A 229 13.61 -4.27 -51.90
CA GLY A 229 13.95 -2.83 -51.80
C GLY A 229 13.86 -2.23 -50.39
N CYS A 230 14.50 -1.09 -50.18
CA CYS A 230 14.52 -0.39 -48.89
C CYS A 230 13.15 0.25 -48.58
N PRO A 231 12.56 0.10 -47.39
CA PRO A 231 11.31 0.79 -47.06
C PRO A 231 11.44 2.31 -47.20
N LEU A 232 10.58 2.92 -48.02
CA LEU A 232 10.65 4.35 -48.37
C LEU A 232 10.65 5.25 -47.13
N TYR A 233 9.85 4.89 -46.12
CA TYR A 233 9.78 5.50 -44.79
C TYR A 233 11.17 5.78 -44.17
N LEU A 234 12.14 4.87 -44.32
CA LEU A 234 13.48 5.02 -43.73
C LEU A 234 14.33 6.10 -44.41
N CYS A 235 14.03 6.43 -45.67
CA CYS A 235 14.70 7.45 -46.47
C CYS A 235 14.15 8.87 -46.24
N LEU A 236 13.02 9.01 -45.53
CA LEU A 236 12.38 10.30 -45.25
C LEU A 236 13.03 11.02 -44.06
N SER A 237 12.76 12.33 -43.94
CA SER A 237 13.21 13.14 -42.81
C SER A 237 12.70 12.60 -41.46
N LYS A 238 13.42 12.90 -40.37
CA LYS A 238 13.03 12.47 -39.02
C LYS A 238 11.73 13.15 -38.54
N GLU A 239 11.39 14.30 -39.12
CA GLU A 239 10.15 15.02 -38.84
C GLU A 239 8.97 14.40 -39.60
N ASN A 240 9.15 14.12 -40.90
CA ASN A 240 8.13 13.50 -41.73
C ASN A 240 7.80 12.06 -41.30
N ARG A 241 8.77 11.28 -40.82
CA ARG A 241 8.50 9.99 -40.16
C ARG A 241 7.60 10.13 -38.94
N ARG A 242 7.89 11.07 -38.05
CA ARG A 242 7.04 11.34 -36.86
C ARG A 242 5.62 11.72 -37.26
N LEU A 243 5.44 12.49 -38.33
CA LEU A 243 4.11 12.79 -38.86
C LEU A 243 3.36 11.50 -39.27
N ILE A 244 4.00 10.60 -40.02
CA ILE A 244 3.43 9.28 -40.37
C ILE A 244 3.10 8.46 -39.12
N ASP A 245 3.93 8.53 -38.07
CA ASP A 245 3.72 7.79 -36.83
C ASP A 245 2.53 8.33 -36.01
N SER A 246 2.39 9.67 -35.89
CA SER A 246 1.46 10.33 -34.95
C SER A 246 0.26 11.04 -35.56
N GLY A 247 0.23 11.24 -36.88
CA GLY A 247 -0.67 12.19 -37.54
C GLY A 247 -0.40 13.66 -37.14
N ALA A 248 -1.31 14.56 -37.53
CA ALA A 248 -1.30 15.97 -37.15
C ALA A 248 -2.67 16.45 -36.64
N GLY A 249 -2.65 17.42 -35.72
CA GLY A 249 -3.87 18.06 -35.18
C GLY A 249 -4.39 19.21 -36.05
N SER A 250 -5.64 19.61 -35.79
CA SER A 250 -6.28 20.78 -36.39
C SER A 250 -5.43 22.05 -36.28
N GLY A 251 -5.48 22.90 -37.31
CA GLY A 251 -4.70 24.14 -37.43
C GLY A 251 -3.43 24.01 -38.28
N GLU A 252 -2.64 22.94 -38.10
CA GLU A 252 -1.37 22.73 -38.86
C GLU A 252 -1.44 21.56 -39.86
N ARG A 253 -2.51 20.76 -39.80
CA ARG A 253 -2.76 19.53 -40.58
C ARG A 253 -2.33 19.64 -42.06
N ASN A 254 -2.75 20.70 -42.74
CA ASN A 254 -2.64 20.81 -44.20
C ASN A 254 -1.23 21.25 -44.66
N THR A 255 -0.58 22.14 -43.90
CA THR A 255 0.83 22.52 -44.15
C THR A 255 1.78 21.34 -43.92
N LYS A 256 1.52 20.56 -42.87
CA LYS A 256 2.27 19.32 -42.57
C LYS A 256 2.00 18.22 -43.60
N ALA A 257 0.76 18.09 -44.07
CA ALA A 257 0.40 17.19 -45.16
C ALA A 257 1.18 17.51 -46.45
N TYR A 258 1.20 18.78 -46.86
CA TYR A 258 1.94 19.23 -48.04
C TYR A 258 3.46 18.95 -47.90
N SER A 259 4.07 19.29 -46.76
CA SER A 259 5.48 19.00 -46.47
C SER A 259 5.82 17.50 -46.56
N LEU A 260 4.95 16.65 -46.00
CA LEU A 260 5.10 15.19 -46.05
C LEU A 260 4.96 14.65 -47.48
N ALA A 261 3.97 15.12 -48.24
CA ALA A 261 3.78 14.74 -49.64
C ALA A 261 4.98 15.13 -50.50
N CYS A 262 5.56 16.33 -50.31
CA CYS A 262 6.77 16.75 -51.02
C CYS A 262 7.97 15.83 -50.74
N ASP A 263 8.23 15.45 -49.48
CA ASP A 263 9.34 14.55 -49.14
C ASP A 263 9.11 13.12 -49.67
N LEU A 264 7.88 12.61 -49.60
CA LEU A 264 7.49 11.32 -50.16
C LEU A 264 7.69 11.26 -51.69
N ILE A 265 7.14 12.22 -52.42
CA ILE A 265 7.23 12.29 -53.88
C ILE A 265 8.68 12.53 -54.32
N GLY A 266 9.37 13.49 -53.69
CA GLY A 266 10.75 13.85 -54.04
C GLY A 266 11.75 12.74 -53.74
N THR A 267 11.62 12.06 -52.60
CA THR A 267 12.45 10.90 -52.23
C THR A 267 12.19 9.72 -53.17
N ALA A 268 10.93 9.40 -53.47
CA ALA A 268 10.59 8.33 -54.40
C ALA A 268 11.15 8.57 -55.81
N ALA A 269 10.87 9.75 -56.39
CA ALA A 269 11.33 10.11 -57.73
C ALA A 269 12.87 10.15 -57.84
N TRP A 270 13.58 10.53 -56.77
CA TRP A 270 15.03 10.45 -56.71
C TRP A 270 15.54 9.01 -56.67
N LEU A 271 14.94 8.15 -55.83
CA LEU A 271 15.30 6.72 -55.75
C LEU A 271 15.08 6.02 -57.10
N ASP A 272 13.95 6.25 -57.76
CA ASP A 272 13.66 5.72 -59.10
C ASP A 272 14.68 6.22 -60.15
N ALA A 273 15.01 7.52 -60.13
CA ALA A 273 15.99 8.10 -61.05
C ALA A 273 17.42 7.53 -60.87
N GLN A 274 17.80 7.16 -59.64
CA GLN A 274 19.06 6.44 -59.36
C GLN A 274 18.96 4.92 -59.58
N GLY A 275 17.76 4.38 -59.84
CA GLY A 275 17.51 2.95 -60.02
C GLY A 275 17.56 2.13 -58.73
N TYR A 276 17.24 2.75 -57.58
CA TYR A 276 17.11 2.07 -56.30
C TYR A 276 15.68 1.55 -56.09
N ARG A 277 15.53 0.26 -55.81
CA ARG A 277 14.24 -0.31 -55.42
C ARG A 277 13.90 0.07 -53.98
N TYR A 278 12.66 0.51 -53.77
CA TYR A 278 12.08 0.75 -52.46
C TYR A 278 10.76 -0.01 -52.28
N SER A 279 10.33 -0.15 -51.02
CA SER A 279 9.06 -0.77 -50.63
C SER A 279 8.14 0.25 -49.96
N LEU A 280 6.83 -0.05 -50.02
CA LEU A 280 5.69 0.84 -49.75
C LEU A 280 5.50 1.94 -50.81
N ASN A 281 4.25 2.13 -51.25
CA ASN A 281 3.86 3.17 -52.21
C ASN A 281 3.88 4.55 -51.52
N PRO A 282 4.47 5.60 -52.14
CA PRO A 282 4.46 6.96 -51.59
C PRO A 282 3.06 7.46 -51.21
N ARG A 283 2.03 7.08 -51.97
CA ARG A 283 0.66 7.54 -51.73
C ARG A 283 0.00 6.83 -50.54
N ASP A 284 0.13 5.51 -50.44
CA ASP A 284 -0.44 4.73 -49.33
C ASP A 284 0.06 5.22 -47.96
N ILE A 285 1.35 5.61 -47.87
CA ILE A 285 1.95 6.20 -46.66
C ILE A 285 1.33 7.56 -46.33
N PHE A 286 1.00 8.36 -47.35
CA PHE A 286 0.35 9.65 -47.17
C PHE A 286 -1.11 9.49 -46.74
N ASP A 287 -1.85 8.53 -47.29
CA ASP A 287 -3.25 8.29 -46.91
C ASP A 287 -3.36 7.70 -45.48
N ASP A 288 -2.42 6.87 -45.05
CA ASP A 288 -2.29 6.42 -43.65
C ASP A 288 -2.05 7.61 -42.69
N TYR A 289 -1.16 8.55 -43.04
CA TYR A 289 -1.02 9.81 -42.31
C TYR A 289 -2.33 10.62 -42.27
N CYS A 290 -3.08 10.68 -43.39
CA CYS A 290 -4.35 11.40 -43.47
C CYS A 290 -5.39 10.81 -42.50
N CYS A 291 -5.51 9.48 -42.46
CA CYS A 291 -6.37 8.75 -41.53
C CYS A 291 -6.00 8.97 -40.05
N LYS A 292 -4.70 9.14 -39.74
CA LYS A 292 -4.18 9.38 -38.38
C LYS A 292 -4.33 10.82 -37.88
N CYS A 293 -4.67 11.78 -38.75
CA CYS A 293 -4.87 13.17 -38.32
C CYS A 293 -6.10 13.34 -37.42
N SER A 294 -6.14 14.42 -36.64
CA SER A 294 -7.24 14.70 -35.70
C SER A 294 -7.81 16.12 -35.89
N PRO A 295 -8.98 16.28 -36.56
CA PRO A 295 -9.71 15.23 -37.30
C PRO A 295 -8.97 14.76 -38.57
N PRO A 296 -9.31 13.59 -39.14
CA PRO A 296 -8.64 13.04 -40.32
C PRO A 296 -8.62 14.03 -41.49
N LEU A 297 -7.52 14.09 -42.26
CA LEU A 297 -7.47 14.91 -43.47
C LEU A 297 -8.49 14.34 -44.47
N GLY A 298 -9.38 15.17 -45.00
CA GLY A 298 -10.55 14.75 -45.76
C GLY A 298 -11.85 14.64 -44.96
N SER A 299 -11.86 14.96 -43.65
CA SER A 299 -13.09 14.97 -42.82
C SER A 299 -14.16 15.94 -43.32
N ASP A 300 -13.73 17.07 -43.87
CA ASP A 300 -14.59 18.22 -44.17
C ASP A 300 -14.84 18.35 -45.70
N ASP A 301 -13.97 17.75 -46.50
CA ASP A 301 -13.99 17.67 -47.95
C ASP A 301 -13.18 16.43 -48.36
N ALA A 302 -13.84 15.36 -48.82
CA ALA A 302 -13.18 14.09 -49.14
C ALA A 302 -12.08 14.18 -50.22
N ILE A 303 -12.01 15.30 -50.97
CA ILE A 303 -11.01 15.57 -52.00
C ILE A 303 -9.82 16.38 -51.44
N GLU A 304 -9.83 16.75 -50.15
CA GLU A 304 -8.74 17.50 -49.49
C GLU A 304 -7.37 16.77 -49.57
N PRO A 305 -7.24 15.45 -49.29
CA PRO A 305 -5.97 14.73 -49.46
C PRO A 305 -5.47 14.75 -50.91
N ASP A 306 -6.37 14.55 -51.88
CA ASP A 306 -6.05 14.58 -53.31
C ASP A 306 -5.62 15.96 -53.79
N LYS A 307 -6.23 17.03 -53.26
CA LYS A 307 -5.82 18.42 -53.54
C LYS A 307 -4.41 18.70 -53.03
N VAL A 308 -4.09 18.27 -51.80
CA VAL A 308 -2.74 18.41 -51.22
C VAL A 308 -1.72 17.60 -52.03
N TRP A 309 -2.00 16.32 -52.30
CA TRP A 309 -1.11 15.44 -53.07
C TRP A 309 -0.86 15.98 -54.48
N LYS A 310 -1.91 16.45 -55.17
CA LYS A 310 -1.82 17.02 -56.52
C LYS A 310 -1.06 18.34 -56.54
N SER A 311 -1.18 19.18 -55.51
CA SER A 311 -0.34 20.38 -55.37
C SER A 311 1.13 19.99 -55.21
N ALA A 312 1.45 19.15 -54.21
CA ALA A 312 2.81 18.70 -53.97
C ALA A 312 3.45 17.98 -55.17
N THR A 313 2.65 17.31 -56.00
CA THR A 313 3.11 16.72 -57.28
C THR A 313 3.46 17.78 -58.33
N GLY A 314 2.69 18.88 -58.40
CA GLY A 314 2.88 19.95 -59.38
C GLY A 314 4.16 20.76 -59.19
N ASP A 315 4.62 20.90 -57.95
CA ASP A 315 5.80 21.69 -57.58
C ASP A 315 7.15 20.95 -57.77
N ASN A 316 7.14 19.75 -58.39
CA ASN A 316 8.31 18.92 -58.71
C ASN A 316 9.33 18.81 -57.55
N PRO A 317 8.91 18.22 -56.41
CA PRO A 317 9.62 18.33 -55.15
C PRO A 317 10.91 17.51 -55.13
N LYS A 318 11.80 17.87 -54.20
CA LYS A 318 13.07 17.18 -53.95
C LYS A 318 13.03 16.48 -52.59
N PRO A 319 13.86 15.45 -52.35
CA PRO A 319 14.00 14.84 -51.04
C PRO A 319 14.34 15.89 -49.96
N ALA A 320 13.80 15.76 -48.76
CA ALA A 320 14.12 16.65 -47.64
C ALA A 320 15.46 16.30 -46.97
N LEU A 321 15.99 15.09 -47.19
CA LEU A 321 17.35 14.70 -46.83
C LEU A 321 18.31 14.92 -48.01
N SER A 322 19.58 15.21 -47.74
CA SER A 322 20.61 15.23 -48.78
C SER A 322 20.92 13.82 -49.29
N GLU A 323 21.41 13.73 -50.53
CA GLU A 323 21.71 12.47 -51.22
C GLU A 323 22.62 11.55 -50.38
N ASP A 324 23.67 12.09 -49.76
CA ASP A 324 24.56 11.36 -48.83
C ASP A 324 23.80 10.72 -47.65
N TYR A 325 22.82 11.43 -47.08
CA TYR A 325 22.03 10.94 -45.94
C TYR A 325 21.06 9.84 -46.35
N ILE A 326 20.42 9.96 -47.52
CA ILE A 326 19.57 8.90 -48.08
C ILE A 326 20.41 7.64 -48.34
N ILE A 327 21.61 7.82 -48.91
CA ILE A 327 22.56 6.74 -49.16
C ILE A 327 23.02 6.07 -47.84
N GLU A 328 23.31 6.81 -46.77
CA GLU A 328 23.62 6.21 -45.46
C GLU A 328 22.40 5.56 -44.79
N CYS A 329 21.17 6.06 -44.97
CA CYS A 329 19.95 5.38 -44.54
C CYS A 329 19.80 4.00 -45.22
N ILE A 330 19.99 3.94 -46.55
CA ILE A 330 19.96 2.68 -47.30
C ILE A 330 21.08 1.75 -46.83
N LYS A 331 22.32 2.24 -46.69
CA LYS A 331 23.44 1.44 -46.17
C LYS A 331 23.17 0.91 -44.75
N ALA A 332 22.55 1.70 -43.88
CA ALA A 332 22.21 1.27 -42.52
C ALA A 332 21.12 0.19 -42.51
N TRP A 333 20.12 0.28 -43.39
CA TRP A 333 19.12 -0.78 -43.57
C TRP A 333 19.73 -2.07 -44.15
N VAL A 334 20.57 -1.96 -45.19
CA VAL A 334 21.28 -3.14 -45.76
C VAL A 334 22.19 -3.81 -44.72
N ARG A 335 22.85 -3.04 -43.83
CA ARG A 335 23.61 -3.57 -42.70
C ARG A 335 22.74 -4.33 -41.69
N LYS A 336 21.47 -3.94 -41.48
CA LYS A 336 20.52 -4.71 -40.65
C LYS A 336 20.07 -5.99 -41.35
N GLU A 337 19.72 -5.93 -42.63
CA GLU A 337 19.22 -7.11 -43.36
C GLU A 337 20.30 -8.18 -43.63
N THR A 338 21.58 -7.80 -43.67
CA THR A 338 22.69 -8.76 -43.87
C THR A 338 23.14 -9.49 -42.60
N ILE A 339 22.50 -9.24 -41.45
CA ILE A 339 22.78 -9.94 -40.18
C ILE A 339 21.97 -11.26 -40.10
N PRO A 340 22.61 -12.41 -39.77
CA PRO A 340 21.93 -13.69 -39.59
C PRO A 340 20.79 -13.66 -38.56
N SER A 341 19.76 -14.48 -38.79
CA SER A 341 18.50 -14.51 -38.03
C SER A 341 18.66 -14.76 -36.51
N HIS A 342 19.78 -15.34 -36.07
CA HIS A 342 20.14 -15.50 -34.66
C HIS A 342 20.20 -14.17 -33.90
N GLU A 343 20.81 -13.13 -34.47
CA GLU A 343 21.09 -11.88 -33.75
C GLU A 343 19.92 -10.88 -33.82
N ARG A 344 19.04 -11.00 -34.82
CA ARG A 344 17.83 -10.15 -34.93
C ARG A 344 16.94 -10.25 -33.69
N ALA A 345 16.82 -11.46 -33.11
CA ALA A 345 16.04 -11.73 -31.90
C ALA A 345 16.58 -11.06 -30.62
N ILE A 346 17.79 -10.48 -30.66
CA ILE A 346 18.38 -9.70 -29.57
C ILE A 346 18.08 -8.20 -29.76
N ALA A 347 18.08 -7.72 -31.00
CA ALA A 347 17.82 -6.31 -31.33
C ALA A 347 16.34 -5.91 -31.17
N ASP A 348 15.41 -6.77 -31.60
CA ASP A 348 13.96 -6.44 -31.61
C ASP A 348 13.32 -6.44 -30.21
N LYS A 349 14.10 -6.70 -29.15
CA LYS A 349 13.65 -6.61 -27.74
C LYS A 349 13.85 -5.22 -27.11
N SER A 350 14.50 -4.27 -27.79
CA SER A 350 14.89 -2.98 -27.19
C SER A 350 14.04 -1.78 -27.60
N ASP A 351 12.86 -1.98 -28.21
CA ASP A 351 12.06 -0.88 -28.79
C ASP A 351 10.66 -0.71 -28.16
N HIS A 352 10.61 -0.53 -26.84
CA HIS A 352 9.49 0.11 -26.13
C HIS A 352 10.00 0.91 -24.91
N GLY A 353 9.99 2.24 -25.01
CA GLY A 353 9.81 3.14 -23.86
C GLY A 353 10.99 3.42 -22.91
N ALA A 354 12.20 2.92 -23.13
CA ALA A 354 13.36 3.25 -22.29
C ALA A 354 14.06 4.56 -22.70
N ILE A 355 14.55 5.34 -21.71
CA ILE A 355 15.40 6.52 -21.94
C ILE A 355 16.73 6.06 -22.56
N VAL A 356 17.24 6.80 -23.54
CA VAL A 356 18.48 6.46 -24.27
C VAL A 356 19.72 6.73 -23.40
N ASP A 357 20.01 5.83 -22.45
CA ASP A 357 21.38 5.66 -21.94
C ASP A 357 22.20 5.01 -23.07
N LYS A 358 23.30 5.66 -23.48
CA LYS A 358 24.07 5.23 -24.65
C LYS A 358 24.87 3.98 -24.29
N THR A 359 24.45 2.82 -24.79
CA THR A 359 25.14 1.54 -24.58
C THR A 359 26.54 1.53 -25.18
N ASN A 360 27.52 1.84 -24.33
CA ASN A 360 28.87 1.26 -24.27
C ASN A 360 29.36 0.56 -25.56
N ASN A 361 30.01 1.31 -26.47
CA ASN A 361 31.08 0.74 -27.30
C ASN A 361 32.34 0.53 -26.44
N VAL A 362 32.21 -0.27 -25.37
CA VAL A 362 33.36 -0.67 -24.54
C VAL A 362 34.12 -1.74 -25.30
N VAL A 363 35.18 -1.31 -25.97
CA VAL A 363 36.24 -2.22 -26.41
C VAL A 363 36.79 -2.91 -25.16
N LEU A 364 36.72 -4.24 -25.13
CA LEU A 364 37.27 -5.07 -24.07
C LEU A 364 38.80 -4.96 -24.05
N HIS A 365 39.32 -3.99 -23.30
CA HIS A 365 40.71 -4.01 -22.86
C HIS A 365 40.89 -5.03 -21.73
N PRO A 366 42.03 -5.75 -21.69
CA PRO A 366 42.30 -6.74 -20.65
C PRO A 366 42.64 -6.06 -19.31
N THR A 367 41.61 -5.71 -18.56
CA THR A 367 41.70 -5.33 -17.14
C THR A 367 41.54 -6.57 -16.24
N ALA A 368 41.97 -6.45 -14.98
CA ALA A 368 41.84 -7.54 -14.01
C ALA A 368 40.36 -7.94 -13.85
N PHE A 369 40.10 -9.24 -13.67
CA PHE A 369 38.76 -9.78 -13.43
C PHE A 369 38.14 -9.10 -12.19
N ILE A 370 37.12 -8.25 -12.42
CA ILE A 370 36.33 -7.62 -11.37
C ILE A 370 35.10 -8.51 -11.15
N PRO A 371 34.99 -9.23 -10.01
CA PRO A 371 33.93 -10.17 -9.79
C PRO A 371 32.67 -9.44 -9.31
N TYR A 372 31.96 -8.79 -10.25
CA TYR A 372 30.78 -7.97 -9.92
C TYR A 372 29.70 -8.77 -9.16
N ASP A 373 29.53 -10.06 -9.44
CA ASP A 373 28.57 -10.91 -8.72
C ASP A 373 29.01 -11.21 -7.27
N GLU A 374 30.31 -11.43 -7.03
CA GLU A 374 30.86 -11.57 -5.68
C GLU A 374 30.72 -10.25 -4.91
N LEU A 375 31.05 -9.12 -5.56
CA LEU A 375 30.94 -7.77 -4.97
C LEU A 375 29.47 -7.39 -4.66
N LYS A 376 28.52 -7.76 -5.52
CA LYS A 376 27.08 -7.64 -5.26
C LYS A 376 26.68 -8.49 -4.05
N THR A 377 27.16 -9.74 -3.98
CA THR A 377 26.89 -10.66 -2.87
C THR A 377 27.48 -10.15 -1.54
N GLU A 378 28.71 -9.62 -1.54
CA GLU A 378 29.32 -9.01 -0.36
C GLU A 378 28.61 -7.71 0.05
N TYR A 379 28.22 -6.86 -0.90
CA TYR A 379 27.51 -5.62 -0.59
C TYR A 379 26.09 -5.87 -0.07
N ILE A 380 25.36 -6.85 -0.60
CA ILE A 380 24.06 -7.27 -0.06
C ILE A 380 24.21 -7.83 1.37
N LYS A 381 25.22 -8.67 1.63
CA LYS A 381 25.53 -9.11 3.02
C LYS A 381 25.86 -7.93 3.94
N LEU A 382 26.53 -6.89 3.43
CA LEU A 382 26.79 -5.66 4.17
C LEU A 382 25.49 -4.87 4.44
N LEU A 383 24.58 -4.76 3.46
CA LEU A 383 23.26 -4.14 3.63
C LEU A 383 22.43 -4.86 4.70
N ASN A 384 22.30 -6.19 4.59
CA ASN A 384 21.63 -7.06 5.58
C ASN A 384 22.17 -6.89 7.02
N SER A 385 23.42 -6.45 7.19
CA SER A 385 24.03 -6.22 8.52
C SER A 385 23.66 -4.87 9.17
N GLY A 386 22.78 -4.08 8.55
CA GLY A 386 22.43 -2.73 9.01
C GLY A 386 23.58 -1.72 8.85
N ALA A 387 24.46 -1.92 7.86
CA ALA A 387 25.74 -1.22 7.78
C ALA A 387 25.62 0.32 7.69
N SER A 388 26.31 0.98 8.62
CA SER A 388 26.42 2.44 8.69
C SER A 388 27.16 3.05 7.49
N LYS A 389 27.01 4.36 7.30
CA LYS A 389 27.64 5.11 6.20
C LYS A 389 29.17 4.95 6.16
N SER A 390 29.83 4.81 7.30
CA SER A 390 31.29 4.58 7.38
C SER A 390 31.68 3.17 6.93
N GLN A 391 30.88 2.14 7.24
CA GLN A 391 31.08 0.77 6.76
C GLN A 391 30.89 0.68 5.23
N LYS A 392 29.83 1.30 4.68
CA LYS A 392 29.62 1.41 3.22
C LYS A 392 30.77 2.15 2.53
N SER A 393 31.22 3.28 3.09
CA SER A 393 32.38 4.03 2.59
C SER A 393 33.69 3.24 2.65
N ARG A 394 33.88 2.44 3.70
CA ARG A 394 35.03 1.53 3.83
C ARG A 394 35.01 0.44 2.75
N PHE A 395 33.88 -0.21 2.51
CA PHE A 395 33.73 -1.20 1.43
C PHE A 395 34.04 -0.56 0.06
N LYS A 396 33.40 0.58 -0.26
CA LYS A 396 33.70 1.37 -1.47
C LYS A 396 35.21 1.70 -1.59
N THR A 397 35.89 1.99 -0.49
CA THR A 397 37.34 2.28 -0.46
C THR A 397 38.20 1.02 -0.68
N GLU A 398 37.87 -0.11 -0.08
CA GLU A 398 38.63 -1.36 -0.21
C GLU A 398 38.47 -1.99 -1.60
N VAL A 399 37.26 -1.98 -2.16
CA VAL A 399 36.98 -2.43 -3.54
C VAL A 399 37.67 -1.53 -4.58
N ASN A 400 37.63 -0.20 -4.40
CA ASN A 400 38.37 0.74 -5.26
C ASN A 400 39.89 0.51 -5.23
N LYS A 401 40.48 0.17 -4.07
CA LYS A 401 41.90 -0.18 -3.95
C LYS A 401 42.27 -1.52 -4.58
N LYS A 402 41.34 -2.49 -4.61
CA LYS A 402 41.59 -3.87 -5.05
C LYS A 402 41.33 -4.08 -6.55
N TYR A 403 40.33 -3.41 -7.11
CA TYR A 403 39.84 -3.67 -8.47
C TYR A 403 39.73 -2.42 -9.37
N TYR A 404 39.87 -1.20 -8.82
CA TYR A 404 39.73 0.08 -9.52
C TYR A 404 38.52 0.18 -10.50
N PRO A 405 37.28 -0.13 -10.08
CA PRO A 405 36.16 -0.25 -11.02
C PRO A 405 35.65 1.13 -11.48
N VAL A 406 35.63 1.34 -12.80
CA VAL A 406 35.34 2.64 -13.45
C VAL A 406 33.96 3.24 -13.11
N LYS A 407 33.02 2.43 -12.59
CA LYS A 407 31.67 2.87 -12.20
C LYS A 407 31.21 2.25 -10.86
N LEU A 408 32.12 2.00 -9.90
CA LEU A 408 31.78 1.31 -8.64
C LEU A 408 30.61 1.97 -7.90
N ASP A 409 30.61 3.29 -7.76
CA ASP A 409 29.53 4.00 -7.07
C ASP A 409 28.17 3.77 -7.72
N ARG A 410 28.04 4.00 -9.05
CA ARG A 410 26.79 3.72 -9.77
C ARG A 410 26.38 2.25 -9.65
N PHE A 411 27.31 1.30 -9.76
CA PHE A 411 27.00 -0.13 -9.59
C PHE A 411 26.45 -0.46 -8.19
N LEU A 412 27.04 0.10 -7.13
CA LEU A 412 26.57 -0.15 -5.76
C LEU A 412 25.31 0.63 -5.41
N ASP A 413 25.08 1.78 -6.03
CA ASP A 413 23.87 2.58 -5.88
C ASP A 413 22.70 1.96 -6.68
N ASP A 414 22.97 1.39 -7.86
CA ASP A 414 22.05 0.55 -8.65
C ASP A 414 21.70 -0.72 -7.85
N VAL A 415 22.69 -1.44 -7.28
CA VAL A 415 22.47 -2.61 -6.41
C VAL A 415 21.74 -2.24 -5.11
N GLU A 416 21.98 -1.07 -4.52
CA GLU A 416 21.22 -0.60 -3.35
C GLU A 416 19.77 -0.23 -3.71
N THR A 417 19.52 0.14 -4.98
CA THR A 417 18.16 0.38 -5.50
C THR A 417 17.43 -0.92 -5.80
N GLU A 418 18.10 -1.90 -6.43
CA GLU A 418 17.59 -3.27 -6.58
C GLU A 418 17.30 -3.92 -5.23
N TYR A 419 18.21 -3.78 -4.25
CA TYR A 419 18.07 -4.31 -2.91
C TYR A 419 16.86 -3.70 -2.18
N ARG A 420 16.70 -2.37 -2.20
CA ARG A 420 15.52 -1.72 -1.60
C ARG A 420 14.23 -2.12 -2.30
N ALA A 421 14.23 -2.24 -3.63
CA ALA A 421 13.07 -2.75 -4.35
C ALA A 421 12.74 -4.20 -3.96
N SER A 422 13.74 -5.03 -3.62
CA SER A 422 13.51 -6.37 -3.08
C SER A 422 13.10 -6.40 -1.60
N GLU A 423 13.53 -5.43 -0.78
CA GLU A 423 13.01 -5.24 0.59
C GLU A 423 11.55 -4.78 0.54
N ASP A 424 11.23 -3.78 -0.29
CA ASP A 424 9.87 -3.31 -0.55
C ASP A 424 8.99 -4.45 -1.07
N ASP A 425 9.50 -5.32 -1.94
CA ASP A 425 8.74 -6.43 -2.51
C ASP A 425 8.57 -7.63 -1.55
N GLU A 426 9.55 -7.92 -0.70
CA GLU A 426 9.38 -8.89 0.39
C GLU A 426 8.44 -8.34 1.48
N LEU A 427 8.49 -7.05 1.82
CA LEU A 427 7.51 -6.41 2.70
C LEU A 427 6.09 -6.42 2.10
N ILE A 428 5.96 -6.13 0.80
CA ILE A 428 4.69 -6.24 0.07
C ILE A 428 4.16 -7.68 0.11
N LYS A 429 5.04 -8.68 0.03
CA LYS A 429 4.72 -10.11 0.12
C LYS A 429 4.36 -10.53 1.56
N GLU A 430 5.05 -10.05 2.59
CA GLU A 430 4.63 -10.27 3.98
C GLU A 430 3.25 -9.65 4.27
N ASP A 431 2.98 -8.43 3.80
CA ASP A 431 1.67 -7.79 3.90
C ASP A 431 0.58 -8.57 3.15
N ILE A 432 0.81 -8.97 1.89
CA ILE A 432 -0.16 -9.76 1.10
C ILE A 432 -0.42 -11.12 1.76
N GLN A 433 0.62 -11.82 2.23
CA GLN A 433 0.48 -13.09 2.92
C GLN A 433 -0.35 -12.93 4.21
N SER A 434 -0.01 -11.94 5.04
CA SER A 434 -0.74 -11.60 6.27
C SER A 434 -2.22 -11.33 6.01
N VAL A 435 -2.57 -10.65 4.91
CA VAL A 435 -3.95 -10.42 4.49
C VAL A 435 -4.65 -11.71 4.04
N LEU A 436 -3.98 -12.55 3.25
CA LEU A 436 -4.56 -13.80 2.74
C LEU A 436 -4.79 -14.83 3.86
N ASP A 437 -3.88 -14.90 4.83
CA ASP A 437 -4.05 -15.72 6.04
C ASP A 437 -5.17 -15.15 6.93
N SER A 438 -5.14 -13.84 7.22
CA SER A 438 -6.16 -13.17 8.05
C SER A 438 -7.57 -13.19 7.46
N ALA A 439 -7.70 -13.22 6.12
CA ALA A 439 -8.99 -13.29 5.44
C ALA A 439 -9.66 -14.67 5.53
N ASN A 440 -8.88 -15.73 5.82
CA ASN A 440 -9.36 -17.11 5.94
C ASN A 440 -9.44 -17.62 7.39
N LEU A 441 -8.90 -16.87 8.37
CA LEU A 441 -9.15 -17.18 9.77
C LEU A 441 -10.63 -16.98 10.13
N GLU A 442 -11.25 -18.01 10.69
CA GLU A 442 -12.50 -17.94 11.43
C GLU A 442 -12.24 -18.28 12.91
N LEU A 443 -12.89 -17.57 13.84
CA LEU A 443 -12.80 -17.92 15.25
C LEU A 443 -13.69 -19.12 15.56
N ASP A 444 -13.11 -20.13 16.19
CA ASP A 444 -13.84 -21.22 16.82
C ASP A 444 -14.63 -20.70 18.03
N ILE A 445 -15.91 -20.37 17.82
CA ILE A 445 -16.78 -19.78 18.84
C ILE A 445 -17.00 -20.67 20.08
N ARG A 446 -16.65 -21.97 20.04
CA ARG A 446 -16.64 -22.86 21.21
C ARG A 446 -15.62 -22.42 22.26
N GLN A 447 -14.55 -21.75 21.85
CA GLN A 447 -13.52 -21.22 22.74
C GLN A 447 -13.96 -19.93 23.46
N PHE A 448 -15.07 -19.31 23.03
CA PHE A 448 -15.53 -18.00 23.48
C PHE A 448 -16.93 -17.99 24.10
N LEU A 449 -17.82 -18.89 23.69
CA LEU A 449 -19.23 -18.96 24.11
C LEU A 449 -19.54 -20.27 24.87
N PRO A 450 -20.60 -20.32 25.70
CA PRO A 450 -21.03 -21.55 26.37
C PRO A 450 -21.39 -22.64 25.36
N GLN A 451 -21.03 -23.89 25.63
CA GLN A 451 -21.13 -25.00 24.66
C GLN A 451 -22.48 -25.08 23.94
N LYS A 452 -23.60 -25.01 24.67
CA LYS A 452 -24.96 -25.06 24.08
C LYS A 452 -25.25 -23.90 23.12
N LEU A 453 -24.74 -22.70 23.42
CA LEU A 453 -24.89 -21.50 22.60
C LEU A 453 -23.93 -21.52 21.40
N ALA A 454 -22.69 -21.96 21.62
CA ALA A 454 -21.67 -22.15 20.58
C ALA A 454 -22.15 -23.16 19.52
N THR A 455 -22.57 -24.37 19.92
CA THR A 455 -23.07 -25.39 19.00
C THR A 455 -24.31 -24.92 18.22
N ALA A 456 -25.24 -24.22 18.88
CA ALA A 456 -26.44 -23.72 18.22
C ALA A 456 -26.13 -22.64 17.17
N LEU A 457 -25.21 -21.71 17.46
CA LEU A 457 -24.75 -20.70 16.50
C LEU A 457 -23.88 -21.30 15.38
N MET A 458 -23.04 -22.28 15.69
CA MET A 458 -22.20 -22.98 14.71
C MET A 458 -23.06 -23.73 13.68
N LEU A 459 -24.02 -24.55 14.13
CA LEU A 459 -24.97 -25.23 13.25
C LEU A 459 -25.83 -24.23 12.44
N PHE A 460 -26.27 -23.13 13.05
CA PHE A 460 -26.98 -22.07 12.31
C PHE A 460 -26.09 -21.38 11.27
N GLY A 461 -24.79 -21.18 11.56
CA GLY A 461 -23.81 -20.61 10.63
C GLY A 461 -23.57 -21.50 9.43
N ILE A 462 -23.32 -22.79 9.67
CA ILE A 462 -23.16 -23.82 8.63
C ILE A 462 -24.42 -23.86 7.74
N ASN A 463 -25.59 -24.07 8.34
CA ASN A 463 -26.87 -24.23 7.63
C ASN A 463 -27.37 -22.97 6.91
N GLN A 464 -26.69 -21.83 7.04
CA GLN A 464 -27.03 -20.57 6.38
C GLN A 464 -25.86 -19.96 5.61
N SER A 465 -24.70 -20.62 5.54
CA SER A 465 -23.45 -20.05 5.00
C SER A 465 -23.16 -18.66 5.62
N LEU A 466 -22.99 -18.61 6.94
CA LEU A 466 -22.71 -17.38 7.71
C LEU A 466 -21.50 -17.58 8.64
N PRO A 467 -20.49 -16.68 8.62
CA PRO A 467 -19.34 -16.77 9.50
C PRO A 467 -19.69 -16.74 10.99
N GLN A 468 -19.02 -17.61 11.73
CA GLN A 468 -19.18 -17.80 13.17
C GLN A 468 -18.75 -16.54 13.94
N THR A 469 -17.65 -15.88 13.55
CA THR A 469 -17.22 -14.57 14.10
C THR A 469 -18.35 -13.54 14.00
N SER A 470 -19.00 -13.42 12.84
CA SER A 470 -20.03 -12.42 12.58
C SER A 470 -21.33 -12.71 13.34
N LEU A 471 -21.65 -13.99 13.55
CA LEU A 471 -22.76 -14.42 14.43
C LEU A 471 -22.45 -14.12 15.90
N MET A 472 -21.27 -14.48 16.39
CA MET A 472 -20.83 -14.21 17.76
C MET A 472 -20.81 -12.71 18.08
N MET A 473 -20.22 -11.88 17.21
CA MET A 473 -20.17 -10.43 17.44
C MET A 473 -21.54 -9.75 17.35
N SER A 474 -22.45 -10.28 16.51
CA SER A 474 -23.84 -9.82 16.49
C SER A 474 -24.59 -10.18 17.78
N LEU A 475 -24.43 -11.42 18.29
CA LEU A 475 -24.93 -11.83 19.62
C LEU A 475 -24.40 -10.90 20.72
N ILE A 476 -23.08 -10.64 20.73
CA ILE A 476 -22.43 -9.80 21.73
C ILE A 476 -22.98 -8.37 21.66
N SER A 477 -23.15 -7.80 20.47
CA SER A 477 -23.73 -6.46 20.30
C SER A 477 -25.18 -6.38 20.80
N VAL A 478 -26.03 -7.37 20.49
CA VAL A 478 -27.41 -7.42 21.03
C VAL A 478 -27.41 -7.55 22.56
N THR A 479 -26.57 -8.44 23.11
CA THR A 479 -26.46 -8.64 24.55
C THR A 479 -25.98 -7.37 25.24
N SER A 480 -25.02 -6.65 24.65
CA SER A 480 -24.49 -5.39 25.17
C SER A 480 -25.52 -4.27 25.28
N ALA A 481 -26.60 -4.33 24.50
CA ALA A 481 -27.75 -3.43 24.57
C ALA A 481 -28.94 -3.99 25.38
N SER A 482 -28.81 -5.18 25.96
CA SER A 482 -29.86 -5.88 26.72
C SER A 482 -29.66 -5.81 28.24
N HIS A 483 -28.57 -5.20 28.73
CA HIS A 483 -28.35 -5.00 30.18
C HIS A 483 -29.22 -3.86 30.73
N GLN A 484 -29.47 -3.84 32.03
CA GLN A 484 -30.00 -2.65 32.72
C GLN A 484 -28.92 -1.57 32.86
N ILE A 485 -29.34 -0.30 32.87
CA ILE A 485 -28.42 0.84 33.02
C ILE A 485 -27.73 0.78 34.40
N GLY A 486 -26.42 1.01 34.42
CA GLY A 486 -25.58 0.90 35.62
C GLY A 486 -24.74 -0.39 35.70
N ALA A 487 -24.99 -1.39 34.84
CA ALA A 487 -24.03 -2.47 34.63
C ALA A 487 -22.72 -1.92 34.03
N GLN A 488 -21.57 -2.22 34.64
CA GLN A 488 -20.26 -1.72 34.22
C GLN A 488 -19.11 -2.59 34.74
N VAL A 489 -17.92 -2.50 34.15
CA VAL A 489 -16.70 -3.16 34.65
C VAL A 489 -15.66 -2.12 35.07
N LEU A 490 -15.14 -2.23 36.30
CA LEU A 490 -13.94 -1.55 36.76
C LEU A 490 -12.71 -2.39 36.40
N ILE A 491 -11.98 -1.91 35.40
CA ILE A 491 -10.71 -2.45 34.91
C ILE A 491 -9.55 -1.76 35.63
N GLY A 492 -9.75 -0.50 36.03
CA GLY A 492 -8.76 0.29 36.75
C GLY A 492 -8.46 -0.22 38.16
N ASN A 493 -7.39 0.30 38.73
CA ASN A 493 -7.10 0.22 40.15
C ASN A 493 -7.43 1.55 40.84
N LYS A 494 -7.21 1.62 42.14
CA LYS A 494 -7.43 2.80 43.02
C LYS A 494 -6.70 4.10 42.63
N HIS A 495 -5.93 4.12 41.55
CA HIS A 495 -5.21 5.30 41.05
C HIS A 495 -5.70 5.78 39.68
N ASN A 496 -6.56 5.03 38.98
CA ASN A 496 -6.98 5.39 37.62
C ASN A 496 -8.43 5.06 37.24
N GLU A 497 -9.20 4.43 38.14
CA GLU A 497 -10.68 4.34 38.11
C GLU A 497 -11.30 4.10 36.71
N PHE A 498 -10.65 3.22 35.93
CA PHE A 498 -11.01 2.99 34.54
C PHE A 498 -12.22 2.04 34.45
N TYR A 499 -13.41 2.64 34.45
CA TYR A 499 -14.68 1.96 34.19
C TYR A 499 -14.94 1.81 32.69
N GLN A 500 -15.74 0.81 32.30
CA GLN A 500 -16.40 0.71 30.99
C GLN A 500 -17.84 0.20 31.15
N ASN A 501 -18.77 0.81 30.42
CA ASN A 501 -20.12 0.27 30.18
C ASN A 501 -20.05 -1.01 29.31
N PRO A 502 -21.15 -1.75 29.08
CA PRO A 502 -21.12 -2.93 28.21
C PRO A 502 -21.24 -2.62 26.70
N ALA A 503 -21.76 -1.47 26.26
CA ALA A 503 -22.15 -1.21 24.86
C ALA A 503 -21.07 -1.54 23.83
N ILE A 504 -21.42 -2.34 22.82
CA ILE A 504 -20.55 -2.68 21.68
C ILE A 504 -21.27 -2.38 20.37
N ASN A 505 -20.76 -1.38 19.65
CA ASN A 505 -21.16 -1.11 18.27
C ASN A 505 -20.51 -2.13 17.33
N HIS A 506 -21.29 -2.70 16.41
CA HIS A 506 -20.84 -3.70 15.46
C HIS A 506 -21.36 -3.46 14.04
N ALA A 507 -20.46 -3.58 13.07
CA ALA A 507 -20.73 -3.42 11.66
C ALA A 507 -20.41 -4.72 10.90
N LEU A 508 -21.43 -5.28 10.24
CA LEU A 508 -21.32 -6.44 9.36
C LEU A 508 -20.87 -5.98 7.97
N VAL A 509 -19.60 -6.20 7.63
CA VAL A 509 -18.98 -5.73 6.39
C VAL A 509 -19.20 -6.74 5.27
N GLY A 510 -19.76 -6.31 4.15
CA GLY A 510 -19.89 -7.15 2.94
C GLY A 510 -20.91 -6.60 1.95
N ASP A 511 -20.96 -7.15 0.75
CA ASP A 511 -21.77 -6.62 -0.36
C ASP A 511 -23.27 -6.96 -0.26
N SER A 512 -24.07 -6.44 -1.20
CA SER A 512 -25.50 -6.79 -1.27
C SER A 512 -25.66 -8.31 -1.45
N GLY A 513 -26.62 -8.91 -0.73
CA GLY A 513 -26.78 -10.37 -0.70
C GLY A 513 -25.88 -11.13 0.28
N SER A 514 -24.89 -10.49 0.93
CA SER A 514 -23.93 -11.18 1.82
C SER A 514 -24.50 -11.79 3.13
N GLY A 515 -25.82 -11.86 3.30
CA GLY A 515 -26.48 -12.54 4.42
C GLY A 515 -26.83 -11.67 5.64
N LYS A 516 -26.42 -10.39 5.67
CA LYS A 516 -26.72 -9.41 6.75
C LYS A 516 -28.15 -9.51 7.31
N SER A 517 -29.14 -9.51 6.41
CA SER A 517 -30.57 -9.55 6.77
C SER A 517 -31.00 -10.85 7.46
N ILE A 518 -30.29 -11.96 7.24
CA ILE A 518 -30.52 -13.24 7.93
C ILE A 518 -30.08 -13.12 9.39
N ILE A 519 -28.91 -12.54 9.64
CA ILE A 519 -28.41 -12.25 10.99
C ILE A 519 -29.37 -11.31 11.71
N PHE A 520 -29.75 -10.18 11.10
CA PHE A 520 -30.72 -9.25 11.71
C PHE A 520 -32.08 -9.89 11.96
N ARG A 521 -32.56 -10.78 11.07
CA ARG A 521 -33.82 -11.51 11.27
C ARG A 521 -33.72 -12.47 12.46
N SER A 522 -32.66 -13.26 12.55
CA SER A 522 -32.58 -14.40 13.47
C SER A 522 -32.00 -14.05 14.84
N LEU A 523 -30.93 -13.25 14.93
CA LEU A 523 -30.28 -12.92 16.21
C LEU A 523 -30.90 -11.68 16.90
N VAL A 524 -31.64 -10.85 16.15
CA VAL A 524 -32.20 -9.58 16.65
C VAL A 524 -33.74 -9.58 16.56
N LYS A 525 -34.28 -9.51 15.33
CA LYS A 525 -35.70 -9.22 15.09
C LYS A 525 -36.62 -10.36 15.56
N LYS A 526 -36.24 -11.64 15.47
CA LYS A 526 -37.01 -12.76 16.05
C LYS A 526 -37.06 -12.72 17.60
N PRO A 527 -35.95 -12.90 18.34
CA PRO A 527 -35.99 -13.04 19.81
C PRO A 527 -36.47 -11.77 20.52
N LEU A 528 -36.01 -10.58 20.10
CA LEU A 528 -36.43 -9.34 20.76
C LEU A 528 -37.91 -9.00 20.49
N ASN A 529 -38.51 -9.42 19.37
CA ASN A 529 -39.95 -9.23 19.18
C ASN A 529 -40.82 -10.21 19.99
N ALA A 530 -40.28 -11.35 20.44
CA ALA A 530 -40.95 -12.19 21.43
C ALA A 530 -41.00 -11.48 22.79
N LEU A 531 -39.85 -10.97 23.27
CA LEU A 531 -39.76 -10.22 24.52
C LEU A 531 -40.56 -8.91 24.48
N ARG A 532 -40.56 -8.18 23.35
CA ARG A 532 -41.45 -7.02 23.15
C ARG A 532 -42.93 -7.38 23.21
N LYS A 533 -43.33 -8.59 22.82
CA LYS A 533 -44.74 -9.03 22.91
C LYS A 533 -45.15 -9.30 24.36
N GLU A 534 -44.20 -9.70 25.21
CA GLU A 534 -44.37 -9.80 26.66
C GLU A 534 -44.41 -8.40 27.29
N GLU A 535 -43.47 -7.53 26.93
CA GLU A 535 -43.39 -6.13 27.38
C GLU A 535 -44.66 -5.31 27.04
N ASN A 536 -45.16 -5.40 25.81
CA ASN A 536 -46.41 -4.71 25.41
C ASN A 536 -47.62 -5.20 26.22
N LYS A 537 -47.68 -6.49 26.58
CA LYS A 537 -48.73 -7.02 27.47
C LYS A 537 -48.59 -6.45 28.87
N ARG A 538 -47.37 -6.45 29.43
CA ARG A 538 -47.07 -5.87 30.75
C ARG A 538 -47.53 -4.42 30.81
N PHE A 539 -47.06 -3.59 29.87
CA PHE A 539 -47.40 -2.17 29.79
C PHE A 539 -48.91 -1.94 29.60
N ALA A 540 -49.61 -2.73 28.78
CA ALA A 540 -51.05 -2.61 28.60
C ALA A 540 -51.84 -2.95 29.88
N SER A 541 -51.45 -4.03 30.60
CA SER A 541 -52.07 -4.40 31.87
C SER A 541 -51.78 -3.40 32.98
N GLU A 542 -50.54 -2.91 33.09
CA GLU A 542 -50.14 -1.87 34.04
C GLU A 542 -50.87 -0.54 33.76
N SER A 543 -50.99 -0.13 32.49
CA SER A 543 -51.72 1.08 32.11
C SER A 543 -53.20 0.99 32.45
N GLN A 544 -53.84 -0.15 32.13
CA GLN A 544 -55.26 -0.36 32.47
C GLN A 544 -55.49 -0.46 33.99
N GLN A 545 -54.48 -0.82 34.78
CA GLN A 545 -54.56 -0.81 36.24
C GLN A 545 -54.39 0.61 36.79
N TYR A 546 -53.35 1.32 36.33
CA TYR A 546 -53.12 2.74 36.63
C TYR A 546 -54.33 3.63 36.31
N GLU A 547 -55.00 3.44 35.17
CA GLU A 547 -56.22 4.19 34.82
C GLU A 547 -57.36 3.99 35.83
N LYS A 548 -57.54 2.78 36.36
CA LYS A 548 -58.55 2.48 37.40
C LYS A 548 -58.15 3.10 38.74
N ASP A 549 -56.89 2.92 39.13
CA ASP A 549 -56.38 3.39 40.42
C ASP A 549 -56.35 4.92 40.46
N LEU A 550 -56.01 5.58 39.34
CA LEU A 550 -56.09 7.03 39.20
C LEU A 550 -57.54 7.53 39.29
N ALA A 551 -58.48 6.89 38.57
CA ALA A 551 -59.89 7.26 38.63
C ALA A 551 -60.51 7.03 40.03
N ALA A 552 -60.04 6.03 40.78
CA ALA A 552 -60.41 5.79 42.17
C ALA A 552 -59.79 6.84 43.11
N TRP A 553 -58.52 7.18 42.91
CA TRP A 553 -57.82 8.21 43.68
C TRP A 553 -58.43 9.61 43.48
N GLU A 554 -58.82 9.96 42.25
CA GLU A 554 -59.48 11.23 41.93
C GLU A 554 -60.81 11.43 42.69
N GLN A 555 -61.48 10.32 43.01
CA GLN A 555 -62.73 10.26 43.79
C GLN A 555 -62.50 10.09 45.31
N SER A 556 -61.25 9.90 45.74
CA SER A 556 -60.88 9.69 47.15
C SER A 556 -60.57 10.99 47.88
N ASP A 557 -60.38 10.92 49.20
CA ASP A 557 -59.67 11.98 49.90
C ASP A 557 -58.19 11.96 49.48
N LYS A 558 -57.73 13.07 48.90
CA LYS A 558 -56.41 13.21 48.24
C LYS A 558 -55.25 13.35 49.24
N SER A 559 -55.49 12.92 50.48
CA SER A 559 -54.50 12.66 51.52
C SER A 559 -53.69 11.38 51.25
N THR A 560 -54.21 10.46 50.41
CA THR A 560 -53.46 9.31 49.90
C THR A 560 -52.54 9.71 48.72
N PRO A 561 -51.37 9.06 48.54
CA PRO A 561 -50.50 9.32 47.40
C PRO A 561 -51.21 9.07 46.06
N GLN A 562 -50.94 9.91 45.06
CA GLN A 562 -51.38 9.65 43.70
C GLN A 562 -50.70 8.37 43.17
N PRO A 563 -51.42 7.48 42.47
CA PRO A 563 -50.83 6.32 41.81
C PRO A 563 -49.68 6.72 40.87
N GLU A 564 -48.61 5.93 40.86
CA GLU A 564 -47.49 6.15 39.95
C GLU A 564 -47.82 5.65 38.53
N PRO A 565 -47.43 6.37 37.47
CA PRO A 565 -47.66 5.94 36.10
C PRO A 565 -46.87 4.65 35.77
N PRO A 566 -47.38 3.80 34.85
CA PRO A 566 -46.74 2.55 34.48
C PRO A 566 -45.32 2.77 33.92
N LYS A 567 -44.40 1.85 34.23
CA LYS A 567 -43.00 1.98 33.80
C LYS A 567 -42.91 2.07 32.26
N PRO A 568 -42.09 2.99 31.72
CA PRO A 568 -42.04 3.26 30.29
C PRO A 568 -41.64 2.00 29.51
N ILE A 569 -42.37 1.73 28.42
CA ILE A 569 -42.19 0.55 27.57
C ILE A 569 -40.74 0.42 27.07
N ASN A 570 -40.05 -0.65 27.46
CA ASN A 570 -38.71 -0.96 26.96
C ASN A 570 -38.81 -1.40 25.50
N ARG A 571 -38.34 -0.55 24.59
CA ARG A 571 -38.38 -0.84 23.15
C ARG A 571 -37.33 -1.86 22.70
N MET A 572 -36.31 -2.15 23.51
CA MET A 572 -35.17 -3.08 23.30
C MET A 572 -34.27 -2.78 22.09
N TYR A 573 -34.88 -2.48 20.94
CA TYR A 573 -34.20 -1.93 19.77
C TYR A 573 -35.01 -0.82 19.08
N LEU A 574 -34.36 -0.05 18.22
CA LEU A 574 -34.95 0.91 17.27
C LEU A 574 -34.41 0.65 15.87
N THR A 575 -35.17 1.06 14.84
CA THR A 575 -34.76 1.01 13.42
C THR A 575 -35.00 2.37 12.80
N GLY A 576 -33.94 3.05 12.36
CA GLY A 576 -34.05 4.34 11.66
C GLY A 576 -34.49 5.54 12.53
N ALA A 577 -34.24 5.53 13.83
CA ALA A 577 -34.47 6.71 14.68
C ALA A 577 -33.45 7.83 14.37
N THR A 578 -33.90 9.09 14.36
CA THR A 578 -32.98 10.25 14.38
C THR A 578 -32.30 10.35 15.73
N LEU A 579 -31.13 11.00 15.79
CA LEU A 579 -30.38 11.14 17.05
C LEU A 579 -31.17 11.91 18.12
N GLU A 580 -31.91 12.93 17.72
CA GLU A 580 -32.80 13.70 18.60
C GLU A 580 -33.98 12.85 19.10
N GLY A 581 -34.54 11.97 18.26
CA GLY A 581 -35.60 11.02 18.66
C GLY A 581 -35.09 9.87 19.54
N LEU A 582 -33.84 9.42 19.35
CA LEU A 582 -33.16 8.47 20.23
C LEU A 582 -32.98 9.09 21.63
N LYS A 583 -32.50 10.33 21.71
CA LYS A 583 -32.34 11.06 22.97
C LYS A 583 -33.67 11.32 23.68
N ASP A 584 -34.73 11.69 22.95
CA ASP A 584 -36.08 11.83 23.53
C ASP A 584 -36.63 10.50 24.07
N TYR A 585 -36.36 9.37 23.41
CA TYR A 585 -36.69 8.04 23.94
C TYR A 585 -35.90 7.73 25.22
N ILE A 586 -34.58 7.93 25.22
CA ILE A 586 -33.72 7.69 26.40
C ILE A 586 -34.19 8.55 27.58
N ALA A 587 -34.50 9.84 27.35
CA ALA A 587 -35.01 10.77 28.35
C ALA A 587 -36.42 10.41 28.90
N LYS A 588 -37.11 9.46 28.26
CA LYS A 588 -38.41 8.90 28.70
C LYS A 588 -38.29 7.51 29.30
N ALA A 589 -37.13 6.85 29.15
CA ALA A 589 -36.87 5.49 29.61
C ALA A 589 -35.40 5.34 30.08
N PRO A 590 -34.95 6.16 31.06
CA PRO A 590 -33.52 6.31 31.38
C PRO A 590 -32.86 5.05 31.97
N ASP A 591 -33.65 4.11 32.51
CA ASP A 591 -33.16 2.84 33.06
C ASP A 591 -32.88 1.78 31.98
N ASN A 592 -33.38 1.99 30.75
CA ASN A 592 -33.37 1.01 29.67
C ASN A 592 -32.23 1.29 28.66
N SER A 593 -31.36 0.30 28.48
CA SER A 593 -30.46 0.24 27.33
C SER A 593 -31.22 0.16 26.00
N ILE A 594 -30.57 0.50 24.89
CA ILE A 594 -31.21 0.44 23.56
C ILE A 594 -30.26 0.08 22.42
N LEU A 595 -30.70 -0.86 21.58
CA LEU A 595 -30.00 -1.29 20.37
C LEU A 595 -30.50 -0.51 19.14
N ASN A 596 -29.62 0.19 18.45
CA ASN A 596 -29.93 0.84 17.18
C ASN A 596 -29.59 -0.12 16.03
N VAL A 597 -30.63 -0.69 15.41
CA VAL A 597 -30.50 -1.62 14.29
C VAL A 597 -30.59 -0.84 12.99
N VAL A 598 -29.52 -0.84 12.21
CA VAL A 598 -29.40 -0.07 10.96
C VAL A 598 -29.04 -1.01 9.82
N ASP A 599 -30.01 -1.34 8.96
CA ASP A 599 -29.79 -2.35 7.91
C ASP A 599 -28.63 -1.96 6.94
N GLU A 600 -28.32 -0.65 6.80
CA GLU A 600 -27.14 -0.09 6.10
C GLU A 600 -26.63 1.20 6.79
N LEU A 601 -25.47 1.12 7.49
CA LEU A 601 -24.85 2.16 8.31
C LEU A 601 -24.34 3.36 7.51
N SER A 602 -24.05 3.21 6.22
CA SER A 602 -23.65 4.35 5.39
C SER A 602 -24.74 5.45 5.33
N GLY A 603 -26.01 5.08 5.45
CA GLY A 603 -27.12 6.03 5.58
C GLY A 603 -27.08 6.82 6.90
N LEU A 604 -26.66 6.19 8.01
CA LEU A 604 -26.43 6.87 9.29
C LEU A 604 -25.25 7.84 9.19
N PHE A 605 -24.12 7.38 8.63
CA PHE A 605 -22.91 8.19 8.50
C PHE A 605 -23.06 9.37 7.53
N GLY A 606 -23.87 9.21 6.48
CA GLY A 606 -24.21 10.29 5.54
C GLY A 606 -25.32 11.22 6.03
N GLY A 607 -26.23 10.74 6.89
CA GLY A 607 -27.36 11.52 7.42
C GLY A 607 -27.00 12.54 8.52
N PHE A 608 -25.83 12.40 9.17
CA PHE A 608 -25.36 13.37 10.16
C PHE A 608 -25.33 14.79 9.59
N ASN A 609 -25.92 15.75 10.32
CA ASN A 609 -26.03 17.17 9.98
C ASN A 609 -26.85 17.47 8.70
N GLN A 610 -27.47 16.48 8.04
CA GLN A 610 -28.17 16.66 6.76
C GLN A 610 -29.30 17.71 6.87
N TYR A 611 -30.10 17.64 7.94
CA TYR A 611 -31.18 18.60 8.22
C TYR A 611 -30.68 19.97 8.72
N LYS A 612 -29.43 20.05 9.17
CA LYS A 612 -28.76 21.26 9.70
C LYS A 612 -27.82 21.90 8.67
N ARG A 613 -28.03 21.64 7.36
CA ARG A 613 -27.20 22.11 6.23
C ARG A 613 -25.69 21.83 6.41
N GLY A 614 -25.34 20.71 7.05
CA GLY A 614 -23.96 20.35 7.38
C GLY A 614 -23.40 21.01 8.65
N GLN A 615 -23.98 22.10 9.16
CA GLN A 615 -23.52 22.86 10.34
C GLN A 615 -24.07 22.33 11.68
N GLY A 616 -24.48 21.06 11.72
CA GLY A 616 -24.94 20.41 12.95
C GLY A 616 -23.80 19.89 13.83
N ASN A 617 -24.19 19.36 14.99
CA ASN A 617 -23.32 18.73 15.98
C ASN A 617 -23.62 17.22 16.13
N ASP A 618 -24.39 16.63 15.22
CA ASP A 618 -24.94 15.28 15.34
C ASP A 618 -23.85 14.20 15.42
N ARG A 619 -22.69 14.45 14.80
CA ARG A 619 -21.50 13.59 14.92
C ARG A 619 -20.98 13.59 16.36
N GLN A 620 -20.67 14.75 16.91
CA GLN A 620 -20.13 14.91 18.25
C GLN A 620 -21.07 14.28 19.29
N GLU A 621 -22.38 14.48 19.14
CA GLU A 621 -23.39 13.87 20.00
C GLU A 621 -23.40 12.33 19.93
N PHE A 622 -23.22 11.73 18.74
CA PHE A 622 -23.05 10.28 18.60
C PHE A 622 -21.77 9.79 19.32
N LEU A 623 -20.67 10.54 19.21
CA LEU A 623 -19.40 10.17 19.85
C LEU A 623 -19.51 10.17 21.38
N SER A 624 -20.31 11.08 21.98
CA SER A 624 -20.58 11.12 23.43
C SER A 624 -21.40 9.91 23.92
N LEU A 625 -22.44 9.52 23.18
CA LEU A 625 -23.31 8.38 23.58
C LEU A 625 -22.55 7.05 23.66
N TYR A 626 -21.45 6.89 22.90
CA TYR A 626 -20.60 5.70 22.95
C TYR A 626 -19.85 5.53 24.29
N ASP A 627 -19.32 6.62 24.84
CA ASP A 627 -18.54 6.59 26.08
C ASP A 627 -19.48 6.42 27.30
N GLY A 628 -20.70 6.98 27.24
CA GLY A 628 -21.85 6.56 28.06
C GLY A 628 -22.17 7.44 29.28
N ASP A 629 -21.44 8.56 29.43
CA ASP A 629 -21.50 9.50 30.56
C ASP A 629 -22.77 10.38 30.61
N GLY A 630 -23.87 9.93 30.01
CA GLY A 630 -25.14 10.65 29.98
C GLY A 630 -25.18 11.83 29.00
N PHE A 631 -26.17 12.70 29.18
CA PHE A 631 -26.24 14.00 28.50
C PHE A 631 -27.17 14.97 29.23
N SER A 632 -26.93 16.27 29.03
CA SER A 632 -27.75 17.37 29.57
C SER A 632 -28.05 18.38 28.47
N GLU A 633 -29.34 18.64 28.21
CA GLU A 633 -29.80 19.54 27.14
C GLU A 633 -30.86 20.51 27.68
N ALA A 634 -30.59 21.81 27.53
CA ALA A 634 -31.60 22.85 27.75
C ALA A 634 -32.30 23.17 26.43
N LYS A 635 -33.60 22.87 26.33
CA LYS A 635 -34.45 23.23 25.19
C LYS A 635 -35.58 24.14 25.66
N VAL A 636 -36.02 25.06 24.79
CA VAL A 636 -37.02 26.11 25.09
C VAL A 636 -38.32 25.56 25.70
N SER A 637 -38.69 24.31 25.39
CA SER A 637 -39.88 23.64 25.93
C SER A 637 -39.62 22.69 27.11
N LYS A 638 -38.38 22.22 27.32
CA LYS A 638 -38.03 21.25 28.39
C LYS A 638 -36.51 21.16 28.58
N ASN A 639 -36.06 21.16 29.83
CA ASN A 639 -34.71 20.71 30.19
C ASN A 639 -34.68 19.18 30.33
N ILE A 640 -33.69 18.54 29.73
CA ILE A 640 -33.47 17.09 29.75
C ILE A 640 -32.13 16.82 30.42
N PHE A 641 -32.11 15.94 31.41
CA PHE A 641 -30.90 15.43 32.05
C PHE A 641 -31.00 13.90 32.14
N VAL A 642 -29.91 13.23 31.77
CA VAL A 642 -29.76 11.77 31.82
C VAL A 642 -28.36 11.48 32.35
N GLU A 643 -28.23 10.77 33.47
CA GLU A 643 -26.94 10.55 34.15
C GLU A 643 -26.03 9.55 33.42
N ARG A 644 -26.58 8.51 32.79
CA ARG A 644 -25.84 7.47 32.05
C ARG A 644 -26.62 7.00 30.83
N THR A 645 -25.92 6.54 29.80
CA THR A 645 -26.54 5.90 28.63
C THR A 645 -25.78 4.64 28.20
N ASN A 646 -26.52 3.60 27.83
CA ASN A 646 -25.97 2.39 27.24
C ASN A 646 -26.65 2.13 25.88
N THR A 647 -26.09 2.76 24.85
CA THR A 647 -26.56 2.72 23.46
C THR A 647 -25.57 1.94 22.60
N SER A 648 -26.03 0.90 21.92
CA SER A 648 -25.22 0.17 20.93
C SER A 648 -25.81 0.30 19.54
N TRP A 649 -24.97 0.22 18.50
CA TRP A 649 -25.38 0.20 17.10
C TRP A 649 -24.96 -1.12 16.43
N LEU A 650 -25.92 -1.86 15.89
CA LEU A 650 -25.68 -3.06 15.08
C LEU A 650 -26.19 -2.81 13.67
N GLY A 651 -25.34 -2.93 12.65
CA GLY A 651 -25.76 -2.64 11.29
C GLY A 651 -24.89 -3.17 10.17
N GLY A 652 -25.39 -3.06 8.94
CA GLY A 652 -24.69 -3.48 7.73
C GLY A 652 -23.75 -2.40 7.22
N LEU A 653 -22.64 -2.75 6.57
CA LEU A 653 -21.83 -1.77 5.85
C LEU A 653 -21.20 -2.40 4.60
N GLN A 654 -21.21 -1.66 3.49
CA GLN A 654 -20.55 -2.11 2.26
C GLN A 654 -19.03 -1.86 2.32
N PRO A 655 -18.20 -2.79 1.82
CA PRO A 655 -16.74 -2.66 1.86
C PRO A 655 -16.25 -1.35 1.23
N THR A 656 -16.79 -1.01 0.06
CA THR A 656 -16.44 0.21 -0.70
C THR A 656 -16.82 1.52 0.00
N ILE A 657 -17.71 1.49 0.99
CA ILE A 657 -18.09 2.68 1.77
C ILE A 657 -17.25 2.77 3.04
N LEU A 658 -16.99 1.63 3.70
CA LEU A 658 -16.02 1.55 4.78
C LEU A 658 -14.66 2.10 4.34
N HIS A 659 -14.18 1.70 3.15
CA HIS A 659 -12.92 2.17 2.62
C HIS A 659 -12.85 3.70 2.42
N LYS A 660 -13.90 4.35 1.91
CA LYS A 660 -13.96 5.82 1.79
C LYS A 660 -13.80 6.53 3.14
N HIS A 661 -14.33 5.93 4.21
CA HIS A 661 -14.14 6.45 5.57
C HIS A 661 -12.75 6.14 6.16
N PHE A 662 -11.98 5.21 5.58
CA PHE A 662 -10.53 5.10 5.82
C PHE A 662 -9.74 6.16 5.04
N GLU A 663 -10.00 6.33 3.73
CA GLU A 663 -9.29 7.24 2.81
C GLU A 663 -9.37 8.71 3.25
N LEU A 664 -10.56 9.17 3.65
CA LEU A 664 -10.80 10.55 4.11
C LEU A 664 -10.05 10.92 5.40
N GLY A 665 -9.37 9.95 6.03
CA GLY A 665 -8.76 10.05 7.34
C GLY A 665 -9.83 10.02 8.43
N ALA A 666 -9.73 9.06 9.37
CA ALA A 666 -10.68 8.88 10.47
C ALA A 666 -10.64 9.98 11.56
N SER A 667 -10.25 11.20 11.18
CA SER A 667 -10.01 12.38 12.02
C SER A 667 -11.18 12.84 12.90
N ASP A 668 -12.39 12.30 12.73
CA ASP A 668 -13.54 12.52 13.61
C ASP A 668 -13.69 11.45 14.71
N GLY A 669 -12.88 10.38 14.71
CA GLY A 669 -12.94 9.31 15.71
C GLY A 669 -14.23 8.49 15.69
N LEU A 670 -14.97 8.48 14.57
CA LEU A 670 -16.22 7.73 14.39
C LEU A 670 -15.98 6.23 14.15
N LEU A 671 -15.20 5.86 13.13
CA LEU A 671 -14.91 4.45 12.82
C LEU A 671 -14.29 3.68 14.01
N PRO A 672 -13.32 4.21 14.77
CA PRO A 672 -12.71 3.53 15.93
C PRO A 672 -13.67 3.18 17.08
N ARG A 673 -14.92 3.67 17.04
CA ARG A 673 -15.98 3.32 18.00
C ARG A 673 -16.83 2.11 17.56
N PHE A 674 -16.62 1.58 16.35
CA PHE A 674 -17.26 0.36 15.86
C PHE A 674 -16.28 -0.81 15.84
N THR A 675 -16.80 -2.02 16.08
CA THR A 675 -16.14 -3.28 15.69
C THR A 675 -16.65 -3.72 14.32
N PHE A 676 -15.83 -4.41 13.55
CA PHE A 676 -16.16 -4.83 12.19
C PHE A 676 -15.91 -6.33 12.04
N SER A 677 -16.85 -7.07 11.45
CA SER A 677 -16.63 -8.46 11.03
C SER A 677 -16.99 -8.64 9.56
N VAL A 678 -16.25 -9.49 8.86
CA VAL A 678 -16.41 -9.71 7.42
C VAL A 678 -17.45 -10.79 7.15
N LEU A 679 -18.35 -10.50 6.20
CA LEU A 679 -19.26 -11.45 5.56
C LEU A 679 -18.74 -11.68 4.13
N PRO A 680 -17.95 -12.73 3.88
CA PRO A 680 -17.34 -12.98 2.57
C PRO A 680 -18.41 -13.31 1.52
N GLU A 681 -18.06 -13.08 0.25
CA GLU A 681 -18.95 -13.32 -0.90
C GLU A 681 -18.99 -14.81 -1.28
N ILE A 682 -19.54 -15.64 -0.39
CA ILE A 682 -19.70 -17.09 -0.59
C ILE A 682 -21.06 -17.45 -1.18
N ILE A 683 -21.10 -18.55 -1.95
CA ILE A 683 -22.33 -19.10 -2.52
C ILE A 683 -23.23 -19.60 -1.39
N ARG A 684 -24.44 -19.06 -1.32
CA ARG A 684 -25.45 -19.40 -0.31
C ARG A 684 -26.31 -20.54 -0.81
N LEU A 685 -25.89 -21.77 -0.50
CA LEU A 685 -26.72 -22.95 -0.74
C LEU A 685 -27.82 -23.04 0.32
N LEU A 686 -28.94 -23.69 -0.03
CA LEU A 686 -29.91 -24.14 0.96
C LEU A 686 -29.32 -25.36 1.70
N PRO A 687 -29.57 -25.50 3.02
CA PRO A 687 -29.14 -26.69 3.75
C PRO A 687 -29.93 -27.92 3.29
N ASP A 688 -29.32 -29.11 3.40
CA ASP A 688 -30.00 -30.38 3.16
C ASP A 688 -31.22 -30.56 4.08
N GLU A 689 -32.23 -31.30 3.62
CA GLU A 689 -33.45 -31.57 4.43
C GLU A 689 -33.14 -32.29 5.76
N ASN A 690 -32.03 -33.04 5.80
CA ASN A 690 -31.55 -33.76 6.97
C ASN A 690 -30.51 -32.97 7.81
N ALA A 691 -30.26 -31.69 7.50
CA ALA A 691 -29.26 -30.90 8.19
C ALA A 691 -29.61 -30.69 9.67
N GLN A 692 -28.68 -31.04 10.57
CA GLN A 692 -28.88 -30.91 12.01
C GLN A 692 -29.10 -29.44 12.39
N SER A 693 -30.18 -29.15 13.12
CA SER A 693 -30.53 -27.81 13.56
C SER A 693 -30.92 -27.78 15.04
N ILE A 694 -30.73 -26.60 15.66
CA ILE A 694 -31.13 -26.29 17.03
C ILE A 694 -31.87 -24.95 16.96
N ASP A 695 -32.96 -24.79 17.71
CA ASP A 695 -33.63 -23.49 17.77
C ASP A 695 -32.81 -22.46 18.56
N ILE A 696 -31.99 -21.70 17.81
CA ILE A 696 -31.33 -20.50 18.32
C ILE A 696 -32.32 -19.46 18.86
N THR A 697 -33.58 -19.45 18.39
CA THR A 697 -34.54 -18.41 18.78
C THR A 697 -34.89 -18.50 20.26
N GLY A 698 -35.27 -19.68 20.75
CA GLY A 698 -35.56 -19.93 22.16
C GLY A 698 -34.35 -19.72 23.06
N ILE A 699 -33.16 -20.18 22.63
CA ILE A 699 -31.90 -19.99 23.39
C ILE A 699 -31.58 -18.50 23.54
N LEU A 700 -31.59 -17.74 22.45
CA LEU A 700 -31.31 -16.29 22.47
C LEU A 700 -32.40 -15.50 23.21
N THR A 701 -33.67 -15.89 23.09
CA THR A 701 -34.78 -15.27 23.84
C THR A 701 -34.61 -15.48 25.35
N GLY A 702 -34.18 -16.68 25.77
CA GLY A 702 -33.86 -16.98 27.16
C GLY A 702 -32.70 -16.14 27.69
N LEU A 703 -31.58 -16.11 26.96
CA LEU A 703 -30.41 -15.32 27.32
C LEU A 703 -30.74 -13.83 27.43
N TYR A 704 -31.36 -13.22 26.41
CA TYR A 704 -31.70 -11.80 26.43
C TYR A 704 -32.70 -11.45 27.55
N ARG A 705 -33.63 -12.36 27.90
CA ARG A 705 -34.52 -12.18 29.06
C ARG A 705 -33.74 -12.20 30.38
N ALA A 706 -32.77 -13.10 30.52
CA ALA A 706 -31.88 -13.13 31.68
C ALA A 706 -31.04 -11.85 31.78
N THR A 707 -30.48 -11.34 30.67
CA THR A 707 -29.76 -10.06 30.62
C THR A 707 -30.64 -8.88 31.02
N LEU A 708 -31.88 -8.80 30.51
CA LEU A 708 -32.84 -7.74 30.85
C LEU A 708 -33.34 -7.81 32.29
N SER A 709 -33.30 -8.99 32.92
CA SER A 709 -33.71 -9.22 34.32
C SER A 709 -32.55 -9.04 35.32
N CYS A 710 -31.30 -9.10 34.83
CA CYS A 710 -30.10 -9.00 35.65
C CYS A 710 -30.00 -7.62 36.30
N GLN A 711 -29.81 -7.59 37.62
CA GLN A 711 -29.63 -6.34 38.37
C GLN A 711 -28.31 -5.67 37.98
N PRO A 712 -28.28 -4.34 37.82
CA PRO A 712 -27.05 -3.62 37.50
C PRO A 712 -26.08 -3.66 38.69
N GLN A 713 -24.85 -4.09 38.44
CA GLN A 713 -23.75 -4.05 39.41
C GLN A 713 -22.43 -3.68 38.72
N THR A 714 -21.45 -3.27 39.52
CA THR A 714 -20.07 -3.09 39.06
C THR A 714 -19.30 -4.40 39.16
N TYR A 715 -18.73 -4.82 38.05
CA TYR A 715 -17.87 -5.99 37.94
C TYR A 715 -16.40 -5.60 38.04
N HIS A 716 -15.54 -6.50 38.49
CA HIS A 716 -14.12 -6.25 38.75
C HIS A 716 -13.26 -7.38 38.15
N ILE A 717 -12.09 -7.05 37.60
CA ILE A 717 -11.13 -8.06 37.12
C ILE A 717 -10.13 -8.45 38.23
N THR A 718 -9.65 -9.70 38.23
CA THR A 718 -8.64 -10.14 39.21
C THR A 718 -7.30 -9.41 39.04
N GLY A 719 -6.45 -9.42 40.07
CA GLY A 719 -5.10 -8.84 39.99
C GLY A 719 -4.20 -9.48 38.91
N GLU A 720 -4.45 -10.73 38.55
CA GLU A 720 -3.78 -11.40 37.42
C GLU A 720 -4.36 -10.99 36.07
N ALA A 721 -5.69 -10.88 35.98
CA ALA A 721 -6.37 -10.36 34.81
C ALA A 721 -5.94 -8.92 34.50
N TYR A 722 -5.72 -8.09 35.52
CA TYR A 722 -5.17 -6.74 35.37
C TYR A 722 -3.71 -6.73 34.85
N LYS A 723 -2.86 -7.66 35.30
CA LYS A 723 -1.49 -7.81 34.76
C LYS A 723 -1.52 -8.14 33.27
N TYR A 724 -2.35 -9.12 32.88
CA TYR A 724 -2.52 -9.51 31.48
C TYR A 724 -3.13 -8.39 30.63
N PHE A 725 -4.22 -7.76 31.10
CA PHE A 725 -4.83 -6.60 30.45
C PHE A 725 -3.81 -5.50 30.17
N ARG A 726 -2.95 -5.17 31.16
CA ARG A 726 -1.89 -4.18 30.98
C ARG A 726 -0.84 -4.59 29.96
N GLN A 727 -0.47 -5.87 29.85
CA GLN A 727 0.47 -6.35 28.83
C GLN A 727 -0.10 -6.15 27.42
N VAL A 728 -1.36 -6.52 27.21
CA VAL A 728 -2.06 -6.39 25.92
C VAL A 728 -2.30 -4.91 25.54
N ASP A 729 -2.80 -4.08 26.46
CA ASP A 729 -2.92 -2.63 26.24
C ASP A 729 -1.55 -2.01 25.88
N THR A 730 -0.49 -2.39 26.59
CA THR A 730 0.87 -1.90 26.31
C THR A 730 1.36 -2.29 24.91
N LYS A 731 1.07 -3.51 24.42
CA LYS A 731 1.34 -3.93 23.04
C LYS A 731 0.67 -2.98 22.05
N TRP A 732 -0.65 -2.82 22.16
CA TRP A 732 -1.44 -1.99 21.23
C TRP A 732 -1.04 -0.51 21.26
N GLN A 733 -0.68 0.05 22.43
CA GLN A 733 -0.17 1.43 22.49
C GLN A 733 1.19 1.58 21.77
N TYR A 734 2.10 0.60 21.87
CA TYR A 734 3.36 0.65 21.13
C TYR A 734 3.18 0.48 19.62
N GLU A 735 2.24 -0.37 19.19
CA GLU A 735 1.88 -0.51 17.76
C GLU A 735 1.24 0.77 17.23
N ALA A 736 0.29 1.36 17.97
CA ALA A 736 -0.29 2.66 17.63
C ALA A 736 0.76 3.78 17.60
N ALA A 737 1.80 3.73 18.42
CA ALA A 737 2.89 4.71 18.42
C ALA A 737 3.78 4.60 17.16
N ARG A 738 3.97 3.39 16.61
CA ARG A 738 4.75 3.14 15.38
C ARG A 738 4.02 3.58 14.11
N LEU A 739 2.69 3.44 14.07
CA LEU A 739 1.90 3.76 12.87
C LEU A 739 1.86 5.27 12.55
N PRO A 740 1.73 5.65 11.26
CA PRO A 740 1.38 7.01 10.86
C PRO A 740 -0.02 7.40 11.36
N ASN A 741 -0.37 8.69 11.28
CA ASN A 741 -1.70 9.16 11.67
C ASN A 741 -2.75 8.71 10.65
N GLY A 742 -3.78 8.00 11.13
CA GLY A 742 -4.81 7.37 10.31
C GLY A 742 -5.65 6.39 11.15
N ALA A 743 -6.67 5.80 10.53
CA ALA A 743 -7.70 5.04 11.24
C ALA A 743 -7.17 3.90 12.12
N LEU A 744 -6.25 3.06 11.61
CA LEU A 744 -5.72 1.89 12.33
C LEU A 744 -5.05 2.26 13.66
N LYS A 745 -4.37 3.42 13.71
CA LYS A 745 -3.76 3.98 14.91
C LYS A 745 -4.80 4.43 15.94
N GLU A 746 -5.98 4.83 15.50
CA GLU A 746 -7.09 5.20 16.39
C GLU A 746 -7.90 3.99 16.86
N PHE A 747 -8.06 2.96 16.01
CA PHE A 747 -8.59 1.65 16.41
C PHE A 747 -7.79 1.07 17.58
N LEU A 748 -6.47 0.92 17.43
CA LEU A 748 -5.59 0.40 18.49
C LEU A 748 -5.68 1.21 19.79
N LYS A 749 -5.82 2.54 19.71
CA LYS A 749 -6.05 3.39 20.89
C LYS A 749 -7.39 3.14 21.59
N LYS A 750 -8.42 2.71 20.86
CA LYS A 750 -9.75 2.38 21.42
C LYS A 750 -9.90 0.91 21.83
N CYS A 751 -9.04 0.00 21.36
CA CYS A 751 -9.02 -1.41 21.75
C CYS A 751 -9.00 -1.65 23.27
N LYS A 752 -8.37 -0.75 24.05
CA LYS A 752 -8.41 -0.77 25.52
C LYS A 752 -9.82 -0.74 26.11
N GLY A 753 -10.70 0.13 25.60
CA GLY A 753 -12.09 0.21 26.07
C GLY A 753 -12.91 -0.99 25.60
N LEU A 754 -12.68 -1.42 24.35
CA LEU A 754 -13.32 -2.59 23.75
C LEU A 754 -12.98 -3.89 24.50
N LEU A 755 -11.72 -4.11 24.90
CA LEU A 755 -11.28 -5.26 25.71
C LEU A 755 -12.07 -5.34 27.03
N GLY A 756 -12.34 -4.18 27.64
CA GLY A 756 -13.22 -4.05 28.81
C GLY A 756 -14.66 -4.48 28.53
N ARG A 757 -15.29 -3.83 27.53
CA ARG A 757 -16.66 -4.11 27.08
C ARG A 757 -16.85 -5.60 26.73
N LEU A 758 -15.90 -6.20 26.01
CA LEU A 758 -15.91 -7.63 25.66
C LEU A 758 -15.75 -8.53 26.88
N SER A 759 -14.81 -8.23 27.80
CA SER A 759 -14.62 -9.02 29.02
C SER A 759 -15.90 -9.10 29.86
N LEU A 760 -16.63 -7.97 29.98
CA LEU A 760 -17.91 -7.89 30.67
C LEU A 760 -19.01 -8.69 29.97
N ASN A 761 -19.17 -8.52 28.65
CA ASN A 761 -20.22 -9.24 27.91
C ASN A 761 -19.94 -10.74 27.83
N LEU A 762 -18.69 -11.18 27.62
CA LEU A 762 -18.34 -12.60 27.63
C LEU A 762 -18.58 -13.25 29.00
N HIS A 763 -18.25 -12.56 30.09
CA HIS A 763 -18.59 -13.01 31.44
C HIS A 763 -20.09 -13.21 31.56
N LEU A 764 -20.88 -12.17 31.29
CA LEU A 764 -22.34 -12.22 31.45
C LEU A 764 -23.05 -13.19 30.50
N ILE A 765 -22.54 -13.39 29.28
CA ILE A 765 -23.06 -14.41 28.36
C ILE A 765 -22.84 -15.82 28.92
N HIS A 766 -21.73 -16.08 29.62
CA HIS A 766 -21.51 -17.39 30.25
C HIS A 766 -22.36 -17.57 31.50
N GLU A 767 -22.29 -16.64 32.45
CA GLU A 767 -23.03 -16.78 33.71
C GLU A 767 -24.56 -16.81 33.48
N LEU A 768 -25.11 -15.96 32.60
CA LEU A 768 -26.55 -15.91 32.31
C LEU A 768 -27.03 -16.97 31.29
N SER A 769 -26.14 -17.81 30.75
CA SER A 769 -26.53 -19.00 29.98
C SER A 769 -26.79 -20.22 30.86
N ASP A 770 -26.41 -20.20 32.14
CA ASP A 770 -26.78 -21.22 33.12
C ASP A 770 -28.18 -20.90 33.70
N PRO A 771 -29.20 -21.77 33.52
CA PRO A 771 -30.53 -21.58 34.11
C PRO A 771 -30.54 -21.52 35.65
N PHE A 772 -29.46 -21.95 36.32
CA PHE A 772 -29.32 -21.93 37.77
C PHE A 772 -28.56 -20.69 38.30
N CYS A 773 -28.12 -19.78 37.42
CA CYS A 773 -27.47 -18.54 37.83
C CYS A 773 -28.48 -17.51 38.36
N GLY A 774 -28.59 -17.39 39.69
CA GLY A 774 -29.44 -16.37 40.33
C GLY A 774 -28.88 -14.95 40.25
N THR A 775 -27.56 -14.79 40.35
CA THR A 775 -26.86 -13.50 40.20
C THR A 775 -25.43 -13.76 39.72
N PRO A 776 -24.97 -13.18 38.61
CA PRO A 776 -23.60 -13.36 38.13
C PRO A 776 -22.55 -12.92 39.15
N PRO A 777 -21.45 -13.68 39.34
CA PRO A 777 -20.33 -13.25 40.17
C PRO A 777 -19.78 -11.89 39.72
N SER A 778 -19.54 -10.98 40.66
CA SER A 778 -18.97 -9.65 40.38
C SER A 778 -17.50 -9.70 39.93
N VAL A 779 -16.80 -10.83 40.12
CA VAL A 779 -15.40 -11.01 39.69
C VAL A 779 -15.34 -11.68 38.33
N ILE A 780 -14.76 -10.98 37.34
CA ILE A 780 -14.48 -11.49 36.00
C ILE A 780 -13.13 -12.24 36.04
N PRO A 781 -13.09 -13.56 35.73
CA PRO A 781 -11.86 -14.33 35.77
C PRO A 781 -10.98 -14.07 34.54
N VAL A 782 -9.67 -14.30 34.70
CA VAL A 782 -8.63 -14.00 33.68
C VAL A 782 -8.90 -14.64 32.32
N ILE A 783 -9.58 -15.79 32.26
CA ILE A 783 -9.96 -16.45 31.01
C ILE A 783 -10.87 -15.57 30.13
N ARG A 784 -11.80 -14.80 30.72
CA ARG A 784 -12.68 -13.88 29.96
C ARG A 784 -11.89 -12.74 29.33
N VAL A 785 -10.86 -12.26 30.02
CA VAL A 785 -9.99 -11.17 29.52
C VAL A 785 -9.04 -11.66 28.43
N LYS A 786 -8.61 -12.94 28.47
CA LYS A 786 -7.92 -13.60 27.35
C LYS A 786 -8.84 -13.76 26.14
N GLN A 787 -9.97 -14.43 26.31
CA GLN A 787 -11.01 -14.59 25.29
C GLN A 787 -11.40 -13.25 24.64
N ALA A 788 -11.53 -12.18 25.42
CA ALA A 788 -11.79 -10.84 24.92
C ALA A 788 -10.61 -10.23 24.14
N ALA A 789 -9.36 -10.45 24.55
CA ALA A 789 -8.17 -9.99 23.83
C ALA A 789 -8.02 -10.70 22.48
N ASP A 790 -8.19 -12.02 22.45
CA ASP A 790 -8.08 -12.84 21.24
C ASP A 790 -9.15 -12.42 20.20
N ILE A 791 -10.36 -12.07 20.65
CA ILE A 791 -11.40 -11.45 19.79
C ILE A 791 -10.95 -10.07 19.25
N VAL A 792 -10.34 -9.21 20.07
CA VAL A 792 -9.88 -7.88 19.60
C VAL A 792 -8.76 -8.01 18.57
N GLU A 793 -7.79 -8.89 18.79
CA GLU A 793 -6.71 -9.18 17.83
C GLU A 793 -7.30 -9.68 16.50
N HIS A 794 -8.23 -10.63 16.53
CA HIS A 794 -8.89 -11.13 15.31
C HIS A 794 -9.67 -10.05 14.56
N LEU A 795 -10.40 -9.18 15.26
CA LEU A 795 -11.12 -8.07 14.64
C LEU A 795 -10.17 -7.01 14.05
N LEU A 796 -9.01 -6.77 14.69
CA LEU A 796 -7.96 -5.92 14.12
C LEU A 796 -7.39 -6.53 12.83
N SER A 797 -7.09 -7.83 12.80
CA SER A 797 -6.63 -8.55 11.60
C SER A 797 -7.66 -8.49 10.47
N GLN A 798 -8.95 -8.69 10.76
CA GLN A 798 -10.01 -8.52 9.75
C GLN A 798 -10.11 -7.08 9.23
N ILE A 799 -9.95 -6.08 10.11
CA ILE A 799 -9.95 -4.66 9.70
C ILE A 799 -8.72 -4.33 8.82
N GLN A 800 -7.55 -4.86 9.14
CA GLN A 800 -6.33 -4.71 8.33
C GLN A 800 -6.49 -5.37 6.95
N ALA A 801 -7.02 -6.60 6.92
CA ALA A 801 -7.32 -7.31 5.67
C ALA A 801 -8.32 -6.53 4.80
N VAL A 802 -9.40 -6.01 5.39
CA VAL A 802 -10.38 -5.15 4.70
C VAL A 802 -9.76 -3.85 4.19
N HIS A 803 -8.89 -3.20 4.97
CA HIS A 803 -8.21 -1.98 4.54
C HIS A 803 -7.32 -2.24 3.31
N LEU A 804 -6.50 -3.29 3.36
CA LEU A 804 -5.56 -3.66 2.30
C LEU A 804 -6.23 -4.26 1.05
N GLN A 805 -7.37 -4.95 1.21
CA GLN A 805 -8.15 -5.48 0.07
C GLN A 805 -8.81 -4.39 -0.79
N ILE A 806 -9.15 -3.24 -0.20
CA ILE A 806 -10.00 -2.23 -0.85
C ILE A 806 -9.21 -0.96 -1.25
N ALA A 807 -7.97 -0.81 -0.76
CA ALA A 807 -7.02 0.25 -1.09
C ALA A 807 -6.47 0.19 -2.54
N GLY A 808 -7.39 0.20 -3.51
CA GLY A 808 -7.23 -0.10 -4.95
C GLY A 808 -6.29 0.81 -5.75
N GLU A 809 -5.59 1.73 -5.09
CA GLU A 809 -4.54 2.56 -5.66
C GLU A 809 -3.13 1.97 -5.43
N THR A 810 -3.01 0.87 -4.68
CA THR A 810 -1.73 0.21 -4.32
C THR A 810 -1.47 -1.09 -5.08
N THR A 811 -0.19 -1.43 -5.25
CA THR A 811 0.30 -2.71 -5.79
C THR A 811 -0.26 -3.92 -5.03
N GLN A 812 -0.28 -3.84 -3.68
CA GLN A 812 -0.75 -4.89 -2.77
C GLN A 812 -2.21 -5.26 -3.04
N SER A 813 -3.11 -4.27 -2.96
CA SER A 813 -4.56 -4.48 -3.11
C SER A 813 -4.94 -5.08 -4.45
N ALA A 814 -4.27 -4.67 -5.54
CA ALA A 814 -4.55 -5.15 -6.88
C ALA A 814 -4.10 -6.61 -7.07
N ILE A 815 -3.02 -7.03 -6.41
CA ILE A 815 -2.60 -8.43 -6.34
C ILE A 815 -3.61 -9.25 -5.52
N ILE A 816 -4.01 -8.78 -4.33
CA ILE A 816 -4.98 -9.50 -3.47
C ILE A 816 -6.34 -9.64 -4.18
N ALA A 817 -6.83 -8.58 -4.84
CA ALA A 817 -8.08 -8.61 -5.59
C ALA A 817 -8.03 -9.60 -6.78
N MET A 818 -6.90 -9.68 -7.48
CA MET A 818 -6.66 -10.67 -8.54
C MET A 818 -6.62 -12.11 -7.99
N ILE A 819 -5.99 -12.33 -6.85
CA ILE A 819 -5.93 -13.63 -6.16
C ILE A 819 -7.34 -14.09 -5.77
N ASN A 820 -8.10 -13.23 -5.07
CA ASN A 820 -9.47 -13.51 -4.63
C ASN A 820 -10.41 -13.79 -5.82
N LEU A 821 -10.31 -13.03 -6.92
CA LEU A 821 -11.11 -13.25 -8.12
C LEU A 821 -10.78 -14.60 -8.80
N SER A 822 -9.52 -15.04 -8.75
CA SER A 822 -9.11 -16.34 -9.28
C SER A 822 -9.64 -17.50 -8.40
N HIS A 823 -9.51 -17.39 -7.08
CA HIS A 823 -10.11 -18.38 -6.15
C HIS A 823 -11.62 -18.48 -6.30
N LYS A 824 -12.32 -17.34 -6.50
CA LYS A 824 -13.76 -17.34 -6.75
C LYS A 824 -14.15 -18.15 -7.99
N ARG A 825 -13.44 -17.96 -9.11
CA ARG A 825 -13.61 -18.81 -10.31
C ARG A 825 -13.36 -20.30 -10.01
N GLN A 826 -12.30 -20.62 -9.26
CA GLN A 826 -12.00 -22.01 -8.87
C GLN A 826 -13.10 -22.63 -7.98
N SER A 827 -13.74 -21.83 -7.11
CA SER A 827 -14.87 -22.30 -6.29
C SER A 827 -16.17 -22.54 -7.08
N LEU A 828 -16.29 -21.94 -8.27
CA LEU A 828 -17.39 -22.18 -9.22
C LEU A 828 -17.13 -23.38 -10.15
N GLY A 829 -16.00 -24.09 -9.97
CA GLY A 829 -15.59 -25.21 -10.82
C GLY A 829 -14.87 -24.80 -12.12
N GLU A 830 -14.61 -23.50 -12.34
CA GLU A 830 -13.81 -23.03 -13.46
C GLU A 830 -12.30 -23.28 -13.21
N GLU A 831 -11.47 -23.25 -14.27
CA GLU A 831 -10.02 -23.43 -14.11
C GLU A 831 -9.35 -22.37 -13.21
N GLY A 832 -9.93 -21.16 -13.12
CA GLY A 832 -9.42 -20.05 -12.31
C GLY A 832 -8.61 -18.98 -13.04
N TRP A 833 -8.36 -19.14 -14.34
CA TRP A 833 -7.55 -18.18 -15.11
C TRP A 833 -8.27 -16.83 -15.29
N LEU A 834 -7.49 -15.74 -15.29
CA LEU A 834 -7.93 -14.36 -15.46
C LEU A 834 -7.06 -13.66 -16.49
N ASN A 835 -7.66 -13.00 -17.49
CA ASN A 835 -6.91 -12.11 -18.37
C ASN A 835 -7.00 -10.64 -17.92
N ALA A 836 -6.07 -9.80 -18.39
CA ALA A 836 -5.96 -8.40 -17.95
C ALA A 836 -7.23 -7.54 -18.19
N ARG A 837 -8.08 -7.90 -19.17
CA ARG A 837 -9.34 -7.20 -19.44
C ARG A 837 -10.41 -7.54 -18.39
N GLU A 838 -10.35 -8.72 -17.79
CA GLU A 838 -11.28 -9.19 -16.76
C GLU A 838 -10.94 -8.57 -15.40
N ILE A 839 -9.68 -8.60 -14.98
CA ILE A 839 -9.23 -7.92 -13.75
C ILE A 839 -9.60 -6.43 -13.81
N GLY A 840 -9.26 -5.77 -14.91
CA GLY A 840 -9.63 -4.36 -15.14
C GLY A 840 -11.14 -4.11 -15.32
N ARG A 841 -12.00 -5.14 -15.41
CA ARG A 841 -13.48 -5.00 -15.39
C ARG A 841 -14.06 -5.01 -13.96
N HIS A 842 -13.36 -5.60 -12.99
CA HIS A 842 -13.79 -5.62 -11.59
C HIS A 842 -13.32 -4.39 -10.79
N GLN A 843 -12.40 -3.59 -11.33
CA GLN A 843 -12.00 -2.30 -10.77
C GLN A 843 -13.04 -1.19 -11.04
N SER A 844 -13.14 -0.21 -10.13
CA SER A 844 -14.05 0.92 -10.32
C SER A 844 -13.63 1.81 -11.51
N ALA A 845 -14.60 2.43 -12.18
CA ALA A 845 -14.36 3.21 -13.39
C ALA A 845 -13.42 4.44 -13.19
N LYS A 846 -13.21 4.89 -11.94
CA LYS A 846 -12.37 6.04 -11.60
C LYS A 846 -10.90 5.66 -11.29
N GLY A 847 -10.63 4.39 -10.99
CA GLY A 847 -9.32 3.85 -10.63
C GLY A 847 -8.92 2.64 -11.48
N ARG A 848 -9.36 2.61 -12.74
CA ARG A 848 -9.16 1.47 -13.65
C ARG A 848 -7.73 1.48 -14.22
N MET A 849 -6.92 0.52 -13.80
CA MET A 849 -5.55 0.33 -14.30
C MET A 849 -5.53 -0.02 -15.79
N LYS A 850 -4.45 0.36 -16.48
CA LYS A 850 -4.24 0.03 -17.89
C LYS A 850 -3.89 -1.45 -18.04
N SER A 851 -4.22 -2.02 -19.19
CA SER A 851 -3.90 -3.42 -19.52
C SER A 851 -2.39 -3.74 -19.61
N LEU A 852 -1.50 -2.75 -19.44
CA LEU A 852 -0.05 -2.94 -19.28
C LEU A 852 0.29 -3.16 -17.80
N GLU A 853 -0.05 -2.18 -16.96
CA GLU A 853 0.09 -2.20 -15.48
C GLU A 853 -0.47 -3.49 -14.86
N ILE A 854 -1.64 -3.95 -15.34
CA ILE A 854 -2.24 -5.21 -14.86
C ILE A 854 -1.38 -6.44 -15.18
N ARG A 855 -0.62 -6.46 -16.29
CA ARG A 855 0.30 -7.56 -16.63
C ARG A 855 1.61 -7.51 -15.85
N GLU A 856 2.05 -6.32 -15.47
CA GLU A 856 3.17 -6.13 -14.56
C GLU A 856 2.80 -6.69 -13.17
N LEU A 857 1.59 -6.39 -12.68
CA LEU A 857 1.03 -6.98 -11.46
C LEU A 857 0.85 -8.50 -11.53
N MET A 858 0.37 -9.05 -12.66
CA MET A 858 0.33 -10.50 -12.91
C MET A 858 1.72 -11.14 -12.79
N THR A 859 2.76 -10.48 -13.30
CA THR A 859 4.15 -10.96 -13.28
C THR A 859 4.70 -10.93 -11.85
N LYS A 860 4.52 -9.81 -11.16
CA LYS A 860 4.94 -9.61 -9.77
C LYS A 860 4.27 -10.58 -8.80
N ALA A 861 2.97 -10.85 -8.97
CA ALA A 861 2.25 -11.84 -8.15
C ALA A 861 2.77 -13.28 -8.34
N LYS A 862 3.19 -13.65 -9.56
CA LYS A 862 3.86 -14.93 -9.81
C LYS A 862 5.24 -14.96 -9.16
N GLU A 863 6.02 -13.90 -9.28
CA GLU A 863 7.38 -13.79 -8.70
C GLU A 863 7.36 -13.86 -7.17
N MET A 864 6.31 -13.32 -6.54
CA MET A 864 6.04 -13.47 -5.10
C MET A 864 5.53 -14.86 -4.69
N GLY A 865 5.16 -15.72 -5.65
CA GLY A 865 4.72 -17.10 -5.43
C GLY A 865 3.20 -17.32 -5.35
N TYR A 866 2.37 -16.30 -5.57
CA TYR A 866 0.92 -16.39 -5.38
C TYR A 866 0.14 -17.01 -6.55
N GLY A 867 0.79 -17.35 -7.66
CA GLY A 867 0.09 -17.87 -8.82
C GLY A 867 0.96 -18.27 -10.01
N GLU A 868 0.28 -18.84 -11.00
CA GLU A 868 0.81 -19.29 -12.29
C GLU A 868 0.49 -18.27 -13.39
N LEU A 869 1.29 -18.26 -14.46
CA LEU A 869 1.02 -17.51 -15.69
C LEU A 869 1.01 -18.43 -16.90
N ARG A 870 0.07 -18.19 -17.82
CA ARG A 870 0.06 -18.79 -19.16
C ARG A 870 -0.10 -17.74 -20.25
N GLY A 871 0.30 -18.10 -21.47
CA GLY A 871 0.31 -17.19 -22.62
C GLY A 871 1.40 -16.11 -22.55
N SER A 872 1.29 -15.08 -23.38
CA SER A 872 2.27 -14.00 -23.48
C SER A 872 1.68 -12.72 -24.07
N GLY A 873 2.30 -11.58 -23.78
CA GLY A 873 1.91 -10.28 -24.32
C GLY A 873 0.44 -9.94 -24.06
N THR A 874 -0.34 -9.72 -25.13
CA THR A 874 -1.78 -9.42 -25.01
C THR A 874 -2.63 -10.60 -24.56
N LYS A 875 -2.10 -11.83 -24.61
CA LYS A 875 -2.75 -13.09 -24.18
C LYS A 875 -2.19 -13.62 -22.85
N LEU A 876 -1.58 -12.77 -22.02
CA LEU A 876 -1.14 -13.17 -20.69
C LEU A 876 -2.35 -13.37 -19.75
N GLU A 877 -2.38 -14.53 -19.08
CA GLU A 877 -3.40 -14.89 -18.09
C GLU A 877 -2.76 -15.35 -16.78
N PHE A 878 -3.39 -15.01 -15.65
CA PHE A 878 -2.95 -15.36 -14.28
C PHE A 878 -3.94 -16.30 -13.59
N ARG A 879 -3.45 -17.16 -12.69
CA ARG A 879 -4.25 -18.03 -11.83
C ARG A 879 -3.61 -18.15 -10.45
N ALA A 880 -4.39 -17.97 -9.38
CA ALA A 880 -3.90 -18.13 -8.02
C ALA A 880 -3.66 -19.61 -7.65
N THR A 881 -2.57 -19.88 -6.92
CA THR A 881 -2.27 -21.20 -6.35
C THR A 881 -3.19 -21.51 -5.17
N LYS A 882 -3.71 -22.75 -5.06
CA LYS A 882 -4.75 -23.10 -4.07
C LYS A 882 -4.34 -23.02 -2.59
N ASN A 883 -3.05 -23.17 -2.26
CA ASN A 883 -2.59 -23.48 -0.90
C ASN A 883 -1.65 -22.40 -0.30
N VAL A 884 -1.89 -21.11 -0.59
CA VAL A 884 -1.03 -19.99 -0.13
C VAL A 884 -0.84 -19.98 1.41
N GLY A 885 -1.88 -20.29 2.20
CA GLY A 885 -1.77 -20.35 3.66
C GLY A 885 -1.12 -21.61 4.22
N GLU A 886 -1.10 -22.73 3.49
CA GLU A 886 -0.51 -23.99 4.00
C GLU A 886 0.99 -24.12 3.76
N MET A 887 1.54 -23.40 2.75
CA MET A 887 2.95 -23.53 2.38
C MET A 887 3.89 -23.05 3.48
N SER A 888 3.53 -21.98 4.21
CA SER A 888 4.33 -21.44 5.32
C SER A 888 4.34 -22.36 6.55
N ALA A 889 3.19 -22.96 6.89
CA ALA A 889 3.06 -23.86 8.04
C ALA A 889 4.04 -25.05 7.99
N LYS A 890 4.33 -25.57 6.79
CA LYS A 890 5.29 -26.67 6.59
C LYS A 890 6.75 -26.26 6.78
N VAL A 891 7.09 -24.98 6.67
CA VAL A 891 8.46 -24.47 6.89
C VAL A 891 8.68 -24.18 8.38
N ALA A 892 7.70 -23.56 9.05
CA ALA A 892 7.77 -23.23 10.48
C ALA A 892 7.81 -24.48 11.40
N HIS A 893 7.27 -25.62 10.95
CA HIS A 893 7.26 -26.86 11.73
C HIS A 893 8.57 -27.69 11.69
N THR A 894 9.55 -27.32 10.86
CA THR A 894 10.75 -28.15 10.62
C THR A 894 11.72 -28.27 11.80
N GLU A 895 11.63 -27.40 12.82
CA GLU A 895 12.50 -27.41 14.01
C GLU A 895 11.76 -27.78 15.32
N LYS A 896 10.79 -28.71 15.28
CA LYS A 896 10.35 -29.44 16.47
C LYS A 896 10.29 -30.94 16.23
N LEU A 897 10.60 -31.71 17.28
CA LEU A 897 10.76 -33.17 17.22
C LEU A 897 9.48 -33.87 16.76
N ASN A 898 9.57 -34.60 15.64
CA ASN A 898 8.51 -35.46 15.14
C ASN A 898 8.25 -36.62 16.12
N ILE A 899 7.07 -36.63 16.75
CA ILE A 899 6.44 -37.84 17.28
C ILE A 899 5.42 -38.28 16.23
N PRO A 900 5.50 -39.50 15.66
CA PRO A 900 4.57 -39.93 14.63
C PRO A 900 3.16 -40.12 15.17
N MET A 901 2.16 -39.45 14.59
CA MET A 901 0.76 -39.78 14.82
C MET A 901 0.43 -41.10 14.11
N VAL A 902 0.48 -42.21 14.85
CA VAL A 902 0.22 -43.54 14.31
C VAL A 902 -1.29 -43.72 14.10
N LEU A 903 -1.74 -43.63 12.84
CA LEU A 903 -3.02 -44.21 12.44
C LEU A 903 -2.88 -45.73 12.38
N SER A 904 -3.45 -46.43 13.37
CA SER A 904 -3.56 -47.89 13.39
C SER A 904 -4.99 -48.36 13.08
N PRO A 905 -5.35 -48.56 11.80
CA PRO A 905 -6.46 -49.42 11.44
C PRO A 905 -5.99 -50.89 11.44
N ASP A 906 -6.26 -51.66 12.50
CA ASP A 906 -6.02 -53.11 12.45
C ASP A 906 -7.05 -53.93 13.23
N SER A 907 -8.02 -54.46 12.51
CA SER A 907 -8.96 -55.49 12.97
C SER A 907 -8.38 -56.88 12.71
N GLN A 908 -7.74 -57.50 13.71
CA GLN A 908 -7.07 -58.79 13.50
C GLN A 908 -7.94 -60.04 13.76
N LYS A 909 -8.18 -60.80 12.68
CA LYS A 909 -8.08 -62.28 12.53
C LYS A 909 -8.70 -62.69 11.18
N VAL A 910 -8.11 -63.55 10.32
CA VAL A 910 -6.84 -64.29 10.43
C VAL A 910 -6.31 -64.74 9.04
N SER A 911 -5.03 -65.16 8.99
CA SER A 911 -4.33 -65.96 7.95
C SER A 911 -4.07 -65.43 6.52
N ALA A 912 -2.79 -65.10 6.29
CA ALA A 912 -1.86 -65.73 5.31
C ALA A 912 -2.01 -65.52 3.77
N ASN A 913 -0.87 -65.42 3.07
CA ASN A 913 -0.76 -65.90 1.67
C ASN A 913 0.07 -65.08 0.64
N VAL A 914 1.39 -64.86 0.83
CA VAL A 914 2.47 -64.69 -0.20
C VAL A 914 2.16 -64.07 -1.61
N GLY A 915 2.94 -63.03 -1.98
CA GLY A 915 3.22 -62.63 -3.38
C GLY A 915 2.33 -61.51 -3.95
N GLU A 916 2.72 -60.75 -4.98
CA GLU A 916 4.04 -60.52 -5.61
C GLU A 916 4.03 -59.13 -6.31
N MET A 917 5.14 -58.69 -6.92
CA MET A 917 5.25 -57.37 -7.58
C MET A 917 4.61 -57.34 -8.98
N SER A 918 4.02 -56.20 -9.40
CA SER A 918 4.60 -55.31 -10.46
C SER A 918 3.60 -54.33 -11.15
N ALA A 919 4.19 -53.33 -11.82
CA ALA A 919 3.78 -52.72 -13.09
C ALA A 919 2.37 -52.07 -13.27
N ALA A 920 2.37 -50.74 -13.10
CA ALA A 920 2.23 -49.73 -14.16
C ALA A 920 1.03 -49.69 -15.14
N ASN A 921 0.50 -48.46 -15.27
CA ASN A 921 -0.04 -47.80 -16.48
C ASN A 921 -1.34 -48.27 -17.16
N GLU A 922 -1.96 -47.29 -17.84
CA GLU A 922 -2.83 -47.42 -19.03
C GLU A 922 -4.13 -48.24 -18.86
N ILE A 923 -5.33 -47.68 -19.08
CA ILE A 923 -5.73 -46.88 -20.24
C ILE A 923 -6.92 -45.93 -19.93
N LEU A 924 -7.11 -44.93 -20.79
CA LEU A 924 -8.20 -43.95 -20.77
C LEU A 924 -9.50 -44.53 -21.37
N GLU A 925 -10.67 -44.02 -20.94
CA GLU A 925 -11.96 -44.02 -21.66
C GLU A 925 -12.51 -45.32 -22.30
N SER A 926 -13.74 -45.71 -21.94
CA SER A 926 -14.91 -45.55 -22.84
C SER A 926 -16.19 -46.28 -22.35
N ILE A 927 -17.32 -45.97 -22.98
CA ILE A 927 -18.63 -46.68 -22.95
C ILE A 927 -19.42 -46.59 -21.62
N GLU A 928 -20.08 -45.44 -21.46
CA GLU A 928 -21.54 -45.29 -21.51
C GLU A 928 -22.52 -46.31 -20.89
N ASN A 929 -23.54 -45.75 -20.24
CA ASN A 929 -24.96 -46.14 -20.28
C ASN A 929 -25.38 -47.56 -19.83
N THR A 930 -25.97 -47.64 -18.63
CA THR A 930 -27.40 -48.01 -18.51
C THR A 930 -27.96 -47.53 -17.16
N GLY A 931 -29.16 -46.93 -17.16
CA GLY A 931 -29.83 -46.46 -15.95
C GLY A 931 -31.15 -47.17 -15.70
N VAL A 932 -31.51 -47.39 -14.43
CA VAL A 932 -32.86 -47.73 -13.95
C VAL A 932 -33.06 -47.11 -12.56
N GLU A 933 -34.22 -46.47 -12.39
CA GLU A 933 -34.86 -46.11 -11.13
C GLU A 933 -36.30 -46.68 -11.15
N PRO A 934 -37.05 -46.75 -10.03
CA PRO A 934 -36.67 -46.73 -8.61
C PRO A 934 -37.44 -47.79 -7.76
N SER A 935 -37.44 -47.62 -6.43
CA SER A 935 -38.58 -47.92 -5.51
C SER A 935 -38.82 -49.41 -5.06
N PRO A 936 -39.75 -49.69 -4.10
CA PRO A 936 -39.51 -49.44 -2.67
C PRO A 936 -40.01 -50.57 -1.73
N ARG A 937 -39.68 -50.51 -0.42
CA ARG A 937 -40.34 -51.12 0.77
C ARG A 937 -39.41 -51.00 2.00
N ASN A 938 -39.82 -51.12 3.27
CA ASN A 938 -41.04 -50.75 4.01
C ASN A 938 -40.78 -51.13 5.50
N PHE A 939 -41.20 -50.29 6.46
CA PHE A 939 -41.68 -50.60 7.83
C PHE A 939 -41.10 -51.77 8.68
N VAL A 940 -40.78 -51.49 9.95
CA VAL A 940 -41.52 -51.92 11.19
C VAL A 940 -40.65 -51.65 12.46
N GLY A 941 -41.28 -51.24 13.58
CA GLY A 941 -40.66 -51.15 14.92
C GLY A 941 -40.19 -49.73 15.29
N ASP A 942 -40.90 -48.88 16.06
CA ASP A 942 -42.01 -49.02 17.03
C ASP A 942 -41.62 -49.44 18.48
N VAL A 943 -42.47 -49.02 19.44
CA VAL A 943 -42.41 -49.12 20.91
C VAL A 943 -41.46 -48.13 21.61
N GLY A 944 -42.02 -47.23 22.43
CA GLY A 944 -41.24 -46.35 23.32
C GLY A 944 -41.98 -45.19 24.02
N ASP A 945 -43.23 -44.87 23.66
CA ASP A 945 -43.99 -43.75 24.26
C ASP A 945 -44.55 -44.07 25.66
N PHE A 946 -44.54 -43.07 26.55
CA PHE A 946 -45.49 -42.93 27.65
C PHE A 946 -45.50 -41.49 28.20
N GLY A 947 -46.65 -40.82 28.09
CA GLY A 947 -46.97 -39.58 28.80
C GLY A 947 -47.47 -39.85 30.25
N THR A 948 -48.52 -39.19 30.75
CA THR A 948 -49.52 -38.33 30.09
C THR A 948 -50.25 -37.47 31.17
N ILE A 949 -51.31 -36.75 30.75
CA ILE A 949 -52.38 -36.04 31.51
C ILE A 949 -52.21 -34.51 31.39
N SER A 950 -52.88 -33.78 30.47
CA SER A 950 -54.32 -33.66 30.10
C SER A 950 -55.11 -32.76 31.07
N GLU A 951 -56.10 -31.92 30.68
CA GLU A 951 -56.81 -31.77 29.39
C GLU A 951 -57.71 -30.49 29.30
N ASN A 952 -58.32 -30.27 28.11
CA ASN A 952 -59.56 -29.50 27.81
C ASN A 952 -59.52 -27.94 27.93
N ILE A 953 -60.24 -27.13 27.13
CA ILE A 953 -61.63 -27.23 26.58
C ILE A 953 -61.75 -26.76 25.10
N LEU A 954 -62.83 -27.17 24.40
CA LEU A 954 -63.18 -26.95 22.97
C LEU A 954 -64.13 -25.76 22.66
N ARG A 955 -64.06 -25.23 21.41
CA ARG A 955 -65.14 -24.75 20.46
C ARG A 955 -64.51 -23.93 19.30
N ASP A 956 -64.75 -24.22 18.01
CA ASP A 956 -65.90 -23.82 17.14
C ASP A 956 -66.03 -22.28 16.95
N GLU A 957 -66.20 -21.63 15.78
CA GLU A 957 -66.63 -21.94 14.38
C GLU A 957 -66.03 -20.86 13.40
N SER A 958 -66.09 -20.85 12.04
CA SER A 958 -66.35 -21.83 10.96
C SER A 958 -66.03 -21.29 9.52
N VAL A 959 -65.60 -22.20 8.60
CA VAL A 959 -66.01 -22.42 7.17
C VAL A 959 -65.85 -21.35 6.04
N GLY A 960 -65.41 -21.81 4.84
CA GLY A 960 -65.39 -21.11 3.52
C GLY A 960 -63.98 -21.02 2.88
N GLU A 961 -63.50 -21.80 1.89
CA GLU A 961 -64.05 -22.47 0.68
C GLU A 961 -64.49 -21.52 -0.48
N ASN A 962 -64.16 -21.72 -1.79
CA ASN A 962 -63.38 -22.79 -2.48
C ASN A 962 -62.98 -22.43 -3.96
N SER A 963 -61.94 -23.08 -4.54
CA SER A 963 -61.63 -23.21 -6.01
C SER A 963 -61.38 -21.91 -6.85
N LEU A 964 -60.97 -21.82 -8.14
CA LEU A 964 -60.47 -22.67 -9.28
C LEU A 964 -59.22 -21.94 -9.90
N ILE A 965 -58.21 -22.49 -10.60
CA ILE A 965 -58.03 -23.28 -11.87
C ILE A 965 -58.17 -22.50 -13.21
N GLY A 966 -57.03 -22.39 -13.94
CA GLY A 966 -56.89 -22.35 -15.42
C GLY A 966 -57.11 -21.02 -16.19
N ASP A 967 -56.61 -20.80 -17.41
CA ASP A 967 -55.49 -21.46 -18.13
C ASP A 967 -55.01 -20.65 -19.39
N LEU A 968 -53.83 -21.01 -19.92
CA LEU A 968 -53.20 -20.74 -21.25
C LEU A 968 -53.77 -19.72 -22.28
N ALA A 969 -52.89 -18.86 -22.84
CA ALA A 969 -52.92 -18.35 -24.23
C ALA A 969 -51.52 -17.86 -24.71
N GLN A 970 -51.27 -17.73 -26.04
CA GLN A 970 -49.95 -17.44 -26.65
C GLN A 970 -49.98 -16.33 -27.73
N GLY A 971 -48.81 -15.70 -27.98
CA GLY A 971 -48.45 -14.94 -29.20
C GLY A 971 -48.77 -13.43 -29.20
N GLY A 972 -48.05 -12.56 -29.93
CA GLY A 972 -46.80 -12.73 -30.69
C GLY A 972 -46.67 -11.78 -31.91
N LEU A 973 -45.43 -11.34 -32.23
CA LEU A 973 -45.00 -10.59 -33.45
C LEU A 973 -45.48 -9.12 -33.62
N ASP A 974 -44.84 -8.19 -34.35
CA ASP A 974 -43.41 -7.94 -34.72
C ASP A 974 -43.26 -6.53 -35.42
N VAL A 975 -42.03 -5.97 -35.55
CA VAL A 975 -41.55 -4.80 -36.39
C VAL A 975 -42.24 -3.42 -36.14
N GLY A 976 -41.59 -2.25 -35.94
CA GLY A 976 -40.70 -1.44 -36.81
C GLY A 976 -41.54 -0.64 -37.85
N GLU A 977 -41.43 0.66 -38.20
CA GLU A 977 -40.33 1.67 -38.36
C GLU A 977 -41.03 3.04 -38.79
N ILE A 978 -40.50 4.29 -38.95
CA ILE A 978 -39.22 5.03 -38.69
C ILE A 978 -39.43 6.59 -38.81
N LEU A 979 -38.67 7.42 -38.05
CA LEU A 979 -38.41 8.91 -38.23
C LEU A 979 -39.64 9.90 -38.26
N GLN A 980 -39.55 11.25 -38.26
CA GLN A 980 -38.46 12.25 -38.43
C GLN A 980 -38.80 13.67 -37.84
N GLY A 981 -37.83 14.42 -37.29
CA GLY A 981 -37.87 15.90 -37.02
C GLY A 981 -38.76 16.41 -35.85
N ASP A 982 -38.52 17.56 -35.20
CA ASP A 982 -37.36 18.48 -35.24
C ASP A 982 -37.21 19.32 -33.92
N SER A 983 -36.19 20.18 -33.83
CA SER A 983 -35.61 20.77 -32.57
C SER A 983 -36.21 22.15 -32.13
N PRO A 984 -35.64 22.93 -31.16
CA PRO A 984 -35.70 22.84 -29.68
C PRO A 984 -36.12 24.24 -29.04
N PRO A 985 -35.47 24.93 -28.04
CA PRO A 985 -34.94 24.60 -26.67
C PRO A 985 -35.36 25.58 -25.50
N LEU A 986 -34.91 25.29 -24.26
CA LEU A 986 -34.38 26.19 -23.16
C LEU A 986 -35.15 27.38 -22.50
N ASN A 987 -35.00 27.46 -21.16
CA ASN A 987 -34.84 28.67 -20.28
C ASN A 987 -35.99 29.71 -20.13
N THR A 988 -36.10 30.57 -19.10
CA THR A 988 -35.52 30.71 -17.73
C THR A 988 -36.46 31.58 -16.86
N ASP A 989 -36.19 31.66 -15.54
CA ASP A 989 -36.44 32.75 -14.57
C ASP A 989 -37.37 33.94 -14.94
N GLU A 990 -38.26 34.34 -14.01
CA GLU A 990 -38.03 35.57 -13.21
C GLU A 990 -39.00 35.74 -12.02
N ASN A 991 -38.75 36.78 -11.20
CA ASN A 991 -39.53 37.15 -10.01
C ASN A 991 -40.82 37.92 -10.39
N ILE A 992 -41.81 37.95 -9.48
CA ILE A 992 -42.40 39.19 -8.90
C ILE A 992 -43.50 38.84 -7.86
N SER A 993 -43.65 39.67 -6.84
CA SER A 993 -44.66 39.58 -5.77
C SER A 993 -45.95 40.35 -6.12
N LEU A 994 -46.99 40.31 -5.26
CA LEU A 994 -47.80 41.48 -4.81
C LEU A 994 -49.07 41.09 -3.99
N ILE A 995 -49.33 41.88 -2.93
CA ILE A 995 -50.66 42.29 -2.37
C ILE A 995 -51.59 41.24 -1.70
N ALA A 996 -51.60 41.25 -0.34
CA ALA A 996 -52.66 41.75 0.60
C ALA A 996 -54.18 41.49 0.31
N PRO A 997 -55.11 41.53 1.32
CA PRO A 997 -55.09 42.21 2.65
C PRO A 997 -55.32 41.21 3.84
N THR A 998 -55.81 41.49 5.08
CA THR A 998 -56.58 42.61 5.71
C THR A 998 -56.38 42.66 7.25
N SER A 999 -56.83 43.74 7.91
CA SER A 999 -56.72 44.03 9.37
C SER A 999 -58.01 43.69 10.17
N PRO A 1000 -58.04 43.78 11.54
CA PRO A 1000 -58.26 45.09 12.21
C PRO A 1000 -57.62 45.33 13.61
N THR A 1001 -56.81 46.40 13.71
CA THR A 1001 -57.07 47.63 14.51
C THR A 1001 -57.26 47.62 16.06
N ILE A 1002 -56.18 48.01 16.76
CA ILE A 1002 -56.04 49.00 17.88
C ILE A 1002 -56.73 48.81 19.26
N SER A 1003 -55.87 48.80 20.30
CA SER A 1003 -56.09 49.46 21.62
C SER A 1003 -54.75 50.07 22.12
N GLN A 1004 -54.67 50.62 23.34
CA GLN A 1004 -53.89 51.87 23.59
C GLN A 1004 -53.36 52.08 25.04
N LEU A 1005 -52.17 52.71 25.15
CA LEU A 1005 -51.55 53.36 26.35
C LEU A 1005 -51.19 52.41 27.53
N GLU A 1006 -50.09 52.54 28.29
CA GLU A 1006 -49.56 53.71 29.06
C GLU A 1006 -48.03 53.65 29.36
N THR A 1007 -47.45 54.72 29.94
CA THR A 1007 -46.05 54.78 30.48
C THR A 1007 -45.89 55.78 31.64
N PRO A 1008 -45.17 55.40 32.72
CA PRO A 1008 -44.31 56.31 33.50
C PRO A 1008 -42.86 55.75 33.65
N THR A 1009 -41.76 56.49 33.41
CA THR A 1009 -41.06 57.47 34.30
C THR A 1009 -40.74 56.92 35.71
N ILE A 1010 -39.49 56.51 36.01
CA ILE A 1010 -38.30 57.32 36.43
C ILE A 1010 -38.37 57.79 37.90
N ASP A 1011 -37.42 57.31 38.74
CA ASP A 1011 -36.83 57.91 39.95
C ASP A 1011 -36.06 56.82 40.76
N THR A 1012 -34.96 57.03 41.50
CA THR A 1012 -33.88 58.05 41.50
C THR A 1012 -32.59 57.44 42.13
N GLU A 1013 -31.43 58.06 41.95
CA GLU A 1013 -30.13 57.70 42.59
C GLU A 1013 -30.07 58.18 44.07
N PRO A 1014 -29.15 57.70 44.97
CA PRO A 1014 -27.75 58.19 44.95
C PRO A 1014 -26.59 57.34 45.60
N VAL A 1015 -25.36 57.63 45.14
CA VAL A 1015 -24.08 57.73 45.91
C VAL A 1015 -23.16 56.51 46.22
N LEU A 1016 -21.85 56.79 46.07
CA LEU A 1016 -20.59 56.00 46.20
C LEU A 1016 -19.92 56.20 47.60
N PRO A 1017 -18.64 55.83 47.92
CA PRO A 1017 -17.57 55.07 47.22
C PRO A 1017 -17.12 53.82 48.06
N ALA A 1018 -15.99 53.10 47.92
CA ALA A 1018 -14.64 53.29 47.33
C ALA A 1018 -13.96 51.88 47.18
N ASP A 1019 -12.76 51.61 46.61
CA ASP A 1019 -11.74 52.43 45.92
C ASP A 1019 -10.74 51.55 45.10
N ASN A 1020 -10.09 52.14 44.09
CA ASN A 1020 -8.76 51.81 43.48
C ASN A 1020 -8.40 50.41 42.91
N GLU A 1021 -8.58 50.24 41.59
CA GLU A 1021 -7.56 50.24 40.50
C GLU A 1021 -6.02 50.03 40.78
N PRO A 1022 -5.14 49.81 39.74
CA PRO A 1022 -5.40 49.62 38.30
C PRO A 1022 -4.61 48.51 37.53
N THR A 1023 -5.28 47.98 36.50
CA THR A 1023 -4.85 47.64 35.12
C THR A 1023 -3.47 48.10 34.56
N ARG A 1024 -2.74 47.23 33.81
CA ARG A 1024 -2.63 47.19 32.31
C ARG A 1024 -1.48 46.31 31.72
N GLU A 1025 -1.62 45.92 30.45
CA GLU A 1025 -0.62 45.30 29.54
C GLU A 1025 0.25 46.40 28.82
N PRO A 1026 1.16 46.11 27.84
CA PRO A 1026 1.76 44.86 27.34
C PRO A 1026 3.32 44.95 27.20
N THR A 1027 3.98 44.10 26.38
CA THR A 1027 5.13 44.39 25.43
C THR A 1027 6.09 43.19 25.24
N GLN A 1028 6.89 43.19 24.16
CA GLN A 1028 7.78 42.11 23.66
C GLN A 1028 9.28 42.21 24.12
N LEU A 1029 10.09 41.23 23.69
CA LEU A 1029 11.55 41.02 23.89
C LEU A 1029 12.43 42.27 23.75
N PRO A 1030 13.60 42.30 24.44
CA PRO A 1030 14.88 42.02 23.73
C PRO A 1030 15.89 41.14 24.54
N THR A 1031 17.20 41.21 24.23
CA THR A 1031 18.20 40.13 24.38
C THR A 1031 19.54 40.50 25.06
N LEU A 1032 20.38 39.47 25.30
CA LEU A 1032 21.87 39.43 25.33
C LEU A 1032 22.70 39.67 26.63
N SER A 1033 23.73 38.80 26.79
CA SER A 1033 25.03 38.96 27.54
C SER A 1033 25.00 39.18 29.08
N SER A 1034 26.04 38.85 29.88
CA SER A 1034 27.19 37.89 29.85
C SER A 1034 27.86 37.90 31.25
N THR A 1035 28.83 37.06 31.67
CA THR A 1035 29.53 35.89 31.08
C THR A 1035 29.67 34.80 32.21
N GLU A 1036 30.73 34.03 32.54
CA GLU A 1036 32.12 33.79 32.06
C GLU A 1036 32.52 32.29 32.19
N ALA A 1037 33.70 31.91 32.76
CA ALA A 1037 34.25 30.54 32.67
C ALA A 1037 35.19 30.12 33.83
N GLN A 1038 35.31 28.80 34.11
CA GLN A 1038 36.57 28.02 34.27
C GLN A 1038 36.38 26.60 34.90
N THR A 1039 36.99 25.56 34.27
CA THR A 1039 37.54 24.31 34.90
C THR A 1039 36.62 23.32 35.66
N LEU A 1040 36.86 22.00 35.79
CA LEU A 1040 37.88 21.03 35.27
C LEU A 1040 37.34 19.58 35.40
N VAL A 1041 37.71 18.69 34.46
CA VAL A 1041 37.95 17.22 34.61
C VAL A 1041 36.82 16.23 35.02
N GLU A 1042 36.84 15.05 34.41
CA GLU A 1042 36.02 13.85 34.66
C GLU A 1042 36.52 13.02 35.88
N PRO A 1043 35.79 11.95 36.27
CA PRO A 1043 36.48 10.65 36.21
C PRO A 1043 35.63 9.47 35.64
N GLU A 1044 36.35 8.49 35.09
CA GLU A 1044 35.85 7.21 34.57
C GLU A 1044 35.77 6.09 35.65
N PRO A 1045 35.24 4.88 35.33
CA PRO A 1045 35.01 3.78 36.29
C PRO A 1045 36.09 2.66 36.27
N GLU A 1046 36.12 1.83 37.33
CA GLU A 1046 36.91 0.58 37.42
C GLU A 1046 36.12 -0.49 38.23
N THR A 1047 35.76 -1.66 37.68
CA THR A 1047 36.46 -3.00 37.66
C THR A 1047 36.42 -3.81 38.98
N ALA A 1048 36.35 -5.15 39.01
CA ALA A 1048 36.06 -6.18 37.99
C ALA A 1048 35.77 -7.58 38.63
N ASP A 1049 35.31 -8.53 37.80
CA ASP A 1049 35.42 -10.00 37.83
C ASP A 1049 35.00 -10.87 39.06
N ILE A 1050 34.23 -11.93 38.77
CA ILE A 1050 34.68 -13.35 38.84
C ILE A 1050 33.60 -14.32 38.29
N LEU A 1051 34.06 -15.37 37.58
CA LEU A 1051 33.36 -16.59 37.13
C LEU A 1051 34.35 -17.77 37.25
N PRO A 1052 33.98 -19.07 37.11
CA PRO A 1052 32.66 -19.71 36.94
C PRO A 1052 32.38 -20.88 37.93
N THR A 1053 31.26 -21.62 37.80
CA THR A 1053 31.21 -23.11 37.56
C THR A 1053 29.82 -23.75 37.73
N LEU A 1054 29.46 -24.59 36.74
CA LEU A 1054 28.76 -25.91 36.72
C LEU A 1054 27.67 -26.33 37.76
N ALA A 1055 26.71 -27.13 37.28
CA ALA A 1055 25.58 -27.72 38.03
C ALA A 1055 25.90 -29.08 38.69
N PRO A 1056 24.97 -29.63 39.50
CA PRO A 1056 24.40 -30.95 39.13
C PRO A 1056 22.87 -31.08 39.35
N THR A 1057 22.37 -32.33 39.36
CA THR A 1057 21.00 -32.75 39.02
C THR A 1057 20.16 -33.34 40.18
N VAL A 1058 18.83 -33.13 40.10
CA VAL A 1058 17.72 -34.11 40.24
C VAL A 1058 17.68 -35.12 41.42
N ALA A 1059 16.50 -35.15 42.07
CA ALA A 1059 15.83 -36.24 42.83
C ALA A 1059 16.11 -36.48 44.34
N ASP A 1060 15.09 -37.12 44.94
CA ASP A 1060 14.95 -37.81 46.22
C ASP A 1060 15.22 -37.08 47.56
N SER A 1061 14.13 -36.69 48.23
CA SER A 1061 13.70 -37.41 49.45
C SER A 1061 12.26 -37.05 49.83
N CYS A 1062 11.58 -37.96 50.53
CA CYS A 1062 10.17 -37.84 50.94
C CYS A 1062 10.03 -38.09 52.46
N GLN A 1063 8.86 -37.75 53.01
CA GLN A 1063 8.41 -37.95 54.40
C GLN A 1063 9.04 -37.05 55.48
N GLN A 1064 8.22 -36.16 56.02
CA GLN A 1064 7.96 -36.14 57.47
C GLN A 1064 6.51 -35.75 57.75
N LYS A 1065 6.03 -36.06 58.96
CA LYS A 1065 4.61 -35.91 59.35
C LYS A 1065 4.26 -34.43 59.56
N LEU A 1066 3.01 -34.09 59.26
CA LEU A 1066 2.28 -33.03 59.96
C LEU A 1066 1.25 -33.69 60.87
N GLU A 1067 1.17 -33.22 62.11
CA GLU A 1067 0.19 -33.69 63.09
C GLU A 1067 -1.08 -32.83 62.99
N LEU A 1068 -2.24 -33.47 63.16
CA LEU A 1068 -3.55 -32.84 62.99
C LEU A 1068 -3.97 -32.11 64.26
N ASP A 1069 -3.68 -30.81 64.36
CA ASP A 1069 -4.42 -29.89 65.23
C ASP A 1069 -4.31 -28.43 64.71
N ASN A 1070 -5.46 -27.75 64.59
CA ASN A 1070 -5.66 -26.41 64.01
C ASN A 1070 -5.44 -26.28 62.49
N ILE A 1071 -6.52 -26.46 61.72
CA ILE A 1071 -6.62 -26.01 60.31
C ILE A 1071 -7.39 -24.68 60.28
N ASN A 1072 -6.96 -23.73 59.45
CA ASN A 1072 -7.61 -22.42 59.29
C ASN A 1072 -8.19 -22.27 57.86
N TYR A 1073 -9.03 -21.25 57.64
CA TYR A 1073 -9.85 -21.11 56.43
C TYR A 1073 -9.07 -20.90 55.10
N SER A 1074 -7.74 -20.83 55.14
CA SER A 1074 -6.85 -20.73 53.97
C SER A 1074 -6.77 -22.03 53.15
N ASP A 1075 -6.94 -23.18 53.79
CA ASP A 1075 -6.32 -24.41 53.27
C ASP A 1075 -7.18 -25.15 52.22
N TYR A 1076 -8.43 -24.72 52.01
CA TYR A 1076 -9.33 -25.29 51.00
C TYR A 1076 -8.85 -25.07 49.56
N TYR A 1077 -8.06 -24.02 49.29
CA TYR A 1077 -7.40 -23.81 47.98
C TYR A 1077 -6.32 -24.88 47.69
N CYS A 1078 -5.88 -25.63 48.70
CA CYS A 1078 -4.86 -26.66 48.53
C CYS A 1078 -5.36 -27.87 47.74
N VAL A 1079 -6.64 -28.26 47.86
CA VAL A 1079 -7.14 -29.52 47.26
C VAL A 1079 -7.15 -29.47 45.73
N GLU A 1080 -7.73 -28.43 45.13
CA GLU A 1080 -7.75 -28.26 43.66
C GLU A 1080 -6.32 -28.10 43.11
N THR A 1081 -5.48 -27.33 43.83
CA THR A 1081 -4.08 -27.11 43.47
C THR A 1081 -3.28 -28.43 43.52
N ALA A 1082 -3.44 -29.22 44.59
CA ALA A 1082 -2.74 -30.49 44.78
C ALA A 1082 -3.18 -31.55 43.76
N LEU A 1083 -4.47 -31.62 43.41
CA LEU A 1083 -4.96 -32.49 42.32
C LEU A 1083 -4.34 -32.11 40.97
N LYS A 1084 -4.36 -30.81 40.63
CA LYS A 1084 -3.76 -30.29 39.38
C LYS A 1084 -2.23 -30.38 39.37
N GLN A 1085 -1.59 -30.38 40.53
CA GLN A 1085 -0.13 -30.52 40.66
C GLN A 1085 0.32 -31.99 40.65
N ALA A 1086 -0.45 -32.92 41.22
CA ALA A 1086 -0.24 -34.36 41.08
C ALA A 1086 -0.39 -34.81 39.62
N PHE A 1087 -1.39 -34.29 38.91
CA PHE A 1087 -1.58 -34.55 37.47
C PHE A 1087 -0.38 -34.08 36.62
N ARG A 1088 0.22 -32.93 36.97
CA ARG A 1088 1.39 -32.36 36.27
C ARG A 1088 2.74 -33.00 36.57
N LEU A 1089 2.82 -33.92 37.54
CA LEU A 1089 4.07 -34.59 37.94
C LEU A 1089 4.11 -36.09 37.55
N GLY A 1090 3.10 -36.57 36.83
CA GLY A 1090 2.92 -37.98 36.47
C GLY A 1090 3.62 -38.42 35.19
N ASP A 1091 4.94 -38.28 35.09
CA ASP A 1091 5.69 -38.70 33.90
C ASP A 1091 5.71 -40.24 33.74
N GLY A 1092 4.93 -40.75 32.79
CA GLY A 1092 5.12 -42.07 32.17
C GLY A 1092 4.95 -43.35 33.03
N LYS A 1093 3.78 -43.57 33.65
CA LYS A 1093 3.27 -44.93 34.05
C LYS A 1093 1.78 -44.94 34.43
N GLU A 1094 0.93 -45.20 33.44
CA GLU A 1094 -0.55 -45.19 33.52
C GLU A 1094 -1.12 -46.02 34.68
N ALA A 1095 -0.57 -47.21 34.92
CA ALA A 1095 -1.06 -48.17 35.93
C ALA A 1095 -0.98 -47.67 37.40
N THR A 1096 -0.30 -46.55 37.68
CA THR A 1096 -0.15 -46.00 39.03
C THR A 1096 -1.21 -44.94 39.34
N VAL A 1097 -1.60 -44.13 38.34
CA VAL A 1097 -2.51 -42.99 38.50
C VAL A 1097 -3.87 -43.45 39.02
N GLY A 1098 -4.48 -44.47 38.40
CA GLY A 1098 -5.79 -44.98 38.80
C GLY A 1098 -5.88 -45.49 40.25
N LYS A 1099 -4.78 -46.00 40.83
CA LYS A 1099 -4.75 -46.44 42.25
C LYS A 1099 -4.66 -45.28 43.23
N ILE A 1100 -3.93 -44.22 42.88
CA ILE A 1100 -3.86 -42.99 43.68
C ILE A 1100 -5.23 -42.30 43.62
N TYR A 1101 -5.84 -42.22 42.43
CA TYR A 1101 -7.14 -41.60 42.21
C TYR A 1101 -8.28 -42.34 42.94
N ALA A 1102 -8.31 -43.67 42.90
CA ALA A 1102 -9.30 -44.47 43.63
C ALA A 1102 -9.25 -44.20 45.15
N ASN A 1103 -8.06 -44.18 45.75
CA ASN A 1103 -7.89 -43.85 47.18
C ASN A 1103 -8.31 -42.40 47.49
N ALA A 1104 -8.00 -41.44 46.60
CA ALA A 1104 -8.42 -40.04 46.78
C ALA A 1104 -9.96 -39.91 46.76
N CYS A 1105 -10.64 -40.54 45.80
CA CYS A 1105 -12.09 -40.53 45.70
C CYS A 1105 -12.77 -41.23 46.89
N SER A 1106 -12.24 -42.37 47.36
CA SER A 1106 -12.75 -43.02 48.58
C SER A 1106 -12.59 -42.12 49.81
N ASN A 1107 -11.44 -41.47 49.99
CA ASN A 1107 -11.22 -40.56 51.12
C ASN A 1107 -12.13 -39.32 51.07
N ILE A 1108 -12.41 -38.77 49.88
CA ILE A 1108 -13.34 -37.65 49.70
C ILE A 1108 -14.79 -38.09 49.99
N GLN A 1109 -15.21 -39.28 49.56
CA GLN A 1109 -16.53 -39.82 49.89
C GLN A 1109 -16.70 -40.05 51.40
N VAL A 1110 -15.68 -40.58 52.09
CA VAL A 1110 -15.68 -40.74 53.55
C VAL A 1110 -15.75 -39.37 54.25
N LEU A 1111 -14.97 -38.38 53.83
CA LEU A 1111 -15.01 -37.01 54.38
C LEU A 1111 -16.38 -36.34 54.23
N ILE A 1112 -17.10 -36.58 53.12
CA ILE A 1112 -18.45 -36.04 52.89
C ILE A 1112 -19.51 -36.77 53.74
N ALA A 1113 -19.29 -38.06 54.04
CA ALA A 1113 -20.20 -38.92 54.80
C ALA A 1113 -20.11 -38.73 56.33
N ASP A 1114 -18.91 -38.72 56.91
CA ASP A 1114 -18.72 -38.66 58.38
C ASP A 1114 -18.80 -37.23 58.97
N SER A 1115 -18.82 -36.19 58.14
CA SER A 1115 -18.80 -34.80 58.61
C SER A 1115 -20.19 -34.18 58.84
N THR A 1116 -20.57 -34.12 60.12
CA THR A 1116 -21.75 -33.38 60.63
C THR A 1116 -21.54 -31.87 60.79
N VAL A 1117 -20.38 -31.35 60.34
CA VAL A 1117 -19.90 -29.98 60.63
C VAL A 1117 -19.63 -29.13 59.36
N ILE A 1118 -19.69 -29.72 58.16
CA ILE A 1118 -19.49 -28.97 56.90
C ILE A 1118 -20.83 -28.37 56.41
N PRO A 1119 -20.91 -27.04 56.16
CA PRO A 1119 -22.12 -26.40 55.60
C PRO A 1119 -22.51 -26.93 54.22
N ASP A 1120 -23.82 -26.98 53.93
CA ASP A 1120 -24.33 -27.52 52.66
C ASP A 1120 -23.87 -26.75 51.43
N GLU A 1121 -23.65 -25.43 51.52
CA GLU A 1121 -23.05 -24.63 50.43
C GLU A 1121 -21.63 -25.11 50.10
N THR A 1122 -20.84 -25.47 51.12
CA THR A 1122 -19.50 -26.03 50.96
C THR A 1122 -19.56 -27.47 50.40
N LYS A 1123 -20.51 -28.29 50.83
CA LYS A 1123 -20.76 -29.62 50.22
C LYS A 1123 -21.14 -29.49 48.73
N GLN A 1124 -22.01 -28.54 48.38
CA GLN A 1124 -22.35 -28.24 46.98
C GLN A 1124 -21.15 -27.75 46.17
N TYR A 1125 -20.31 -26.86 46.71
CA TYR A 1125 -19.12 -26.37 46.02
C TYR A 1125 -18.15 -27.51 45.70
N ILE A 1126 -17.85 -28.37 46.68
CA ILE A 1126 -16.98 -29.55 46.51
C ILE A 1126 -17.57 -30.51 45.45
N LEU A 1127 -18.89 -30.73 45.45
CA LEU A 1127 -19.56 -31.55 44.44
C LEU A 1127 -19.50 -30.92 43.03
N ARG A 1128 -19.63 -29.60 42.90
CA ARG A 1128 -19.47 -28.90 41.60
C ARG A 1128 -18.04 -29.05 41.07
N CYS A 1129 -17.02 -28.88 41.90
CA CYS A 1129 -15.62 -29.11 41.53
C CYS A 1129 -15.39 -30.57 41.10
N TYR A 1130 -15.91 -31.54 41.85
CA TYR A 1130 -15.83 -32.97 41.52
C TYR A 1130 -16.48 -33.32 40.18
N HIS A 1131 -17.67 -32.79 39.90
CA HIS A 1131 -18.34 -32.97 38.61
C HIS A 1131 -17.65 -32.24 37.46
N SER A 1132 -17.01 -31.09 37.71
CA SER A 1132 -16.21 -30.40 36.69
C SER A 1132 -15.02 -31.25 36.25
N VAL A 1133 -14.25 -31.79 37.21
CA VAL A 1133 -13.10 -32.65 36.91
C VAL A 1133 -13.54 -33.97 36.25
N LEU A 1134 -14.66 -34.57 36.67
CA LEU A 1134 -15.21 -35.75 35.99
C LEU A 1134 -15.64 -35.44 34.54
N ASN A 1135 -16.15 -34.25 34.25
CA ASN A 1135 -16.51 -33.87 32.88
C ASN A 1135 -15.29 -33.58 32.00
N GLU A 1136 -14.21 -33.04 32.57
CA GLU A 1136 -12.90 -32.91 31.88
C GLU A 1136 -12.30 -34.32 31.61
N MET A 1137 -12.32 -35.22 32.59
CA MET A 1137 -11.83 -36.62 32.46
C MET A 1137 -12.69 -37.55 31.58
N ASN A 1138 -13.76 -37.06 30.95
CA ASN A 1138 -14.51 -37.78 29.91
C ASN A 1138 -14.31 -37.14 28.51
N GLN A 1139 -13.30 -36.28 28.34
CA GLN A 1139 -12.92 -35.66 27.06
C GLN A 1139 -11.54 -36.11 26.53
N ASP A 1140 -10.73 -36.75 27.38
CA ASP A 1140 -9.51 -37.50 27.02
C ASP A 1140 -9.82 -39.02 26.94
#